data_AF-A0A1I3WNQ6-F1
#
_entry.id   AF-A0A1I3WNQ6-F1
#
_cell.length_a   1.000
_cell.length_b   1.000
_cell.length_c   1.000
_cell.angle_alpha   90.00
_cell.angle_beta   90.00
_cell.angle_gamma   90.00
#
_symmetry.space_group_name_H-M   'P 1'
#
loop_
_entity.id
_entity.type
_entity.pdbx_description
1 polymer ?
#
loop_
_entity_poly.entity_id
_entity_poly.type
_entity_poly.pdbx_seq_one_letter_code
_entity_poly.pdbx_strand_id
1 'polypeptide(L)'
;MNPRKIVFRVDASLKIGTGHVMRCLTLAEALRERGCECRFICREHPGNLIDLISERGFTAHGLPSAEAELGLEHEVDSPAHAAWLGADWRKDATQTRKAMGDVTVDWLVIDHYAIDERWERELRPFCLKLMVIDDLADRNHDCELLLDQNLVEGWQDRYCGKVPKTCALLLGPEYALLQPVYADLHDRVPPREGPIRRILVYFGGADTDNLTGMTISAFGSLKTEDISMDVVIDPASPHIAAIRKLAWNDKRISLHERLPSLAPLMTRADLAIGASGATSWERCCLGLPSAVITLAENQRPIAAELHKLRLVQCLGHKDEVDEHAMTEILRRLMKNGLESGWSERCGHAVEGKGTSRVSSILVVGDINSLHARPATLNDERIVLCLSNVSSTHTKNSTRDIPQSTETTKGFQKCLRDIDNYRVFIVETSSSIPVSMVCFSRHETSWSIWILHQPHLGSFIKDDMALEEALLALRKSSAEVLIFSGMQNDNMAPMSAAKRYARYANSTRQKRLEIAVCTDRGSWINASVPKLILGWLAEGHSVSWSHDASTLPGGDLCFYLSYGRIVDAKTRSRYKNNLVVHASDLPKGRGWSPASWLILEGVERLPLTLLEAVDAVDAGPIYLQKWIPLHGAELIDDWRDLIADATIDLARSFVSRHPEILHEAREQTGDSSSYPRRRNTDSELDSTKTLAEQFNHLRIVDNKDYPAFFKHKGQEFILKISRRPSSGGRNS
;
A
#
# COMPACT_ATOMS: atom_id res chain seq x y z
N MET A 1 -6.70 21.05 -1.26
CA MET A 1 -5.39 20.58 -1.73
C MET A 1 -5.38 20.65 -3.24
N ASN A 2 -4.22 20.87 -3.88
CA ASN A 2 -4.13 20.76 -5.33
C ASN A 2 -4.38 19.30 -5.74
N PRO A 3 -5.11 19.05 -6.85
CA PRO A 3 -5.33 17.70 -7.36
C PRO A 3 -3.99 17.07 -7.73
N ARG A 4 -3.83 15.77 -7.44
CA ARG A 4 -2.64 15.03 -7.87
C ARG A 4 -2.60 14.92 -9.38
N LYS A 5 -1.41 15.07 -9.95
CA LYS A 5 -1.18 15.07 -11.39
C LYS A 5 -0.57 13.74 -11.82
N ILE A 6 -1.32 13.03 -12.65
CA ILE A 6 -0.96 11.71 -13.14
C ILE A 6 -0.81 11.80 -14.66
N VAL A 7 0.34 11.39 -15.17
CA VAL A 7 0.64 11.39 -16.60
C VAL A 7 0.79 9.96 -17.08
N PHE A 8 0.11 9.61 -18.17
CA PHE A 8 0.19 8.31 -18.82
C PHE A 8 1.04 8.41 -20.08
N ARG A 9 2.13 7.62 -20.19
CA ARG A 9 2.85 7.38 -21.43
C ARG A 9 2.41 6.03 -21.99
N VAL A 10 1.58 6.07 -23.03
CA VAL A 10 0.95 4.89 -23.62
C VAL A 10 0.65 5.13 -25.10
N ASP A 11 0.74 4.09 -25.93
CA ASP A 11 0.43 4.17 -27.36
C ASP A 11 -0.66 3.17 -27.77
N ALA A 12 -1.38 3.53 -28.84
CA ALA A 12 -2.20 2.63 -29.62
C ALA A 12 -1.88 2.85 -31.10
N SER A 13 -1.99 1.81 -31.91
CA SER A 13 -1.82 1.88 -33.37
C SER A 13 -2.45 0.65 -34.02
N LEU A 14 -2.50 0.63 -35.35
CA LEU A 14 -2.90 -0.58 -36.11
C LEU A 14 -2.03 -1.80 -35.78
N LYS A 15 -0.76 -1.58 -35.38
CA LYS A 15 0.19 -2.65 -35.04
C LYS A 15 0.17 -3.02 -33.56
N ILE A 16 0.07 -2.02 -32.67
CA ILE A 16 0.08 -2.19 -31.21
C ILE A 16 -1.28 -2.71 -30.73
N GLY A 17 -2.36 -2.36 -31.43
CA GLY A 17 -3.72 -2.54 -30.97
C GLY A 17 -4.15 -1.45 -29.98
N THR A 18 -5.35 -1.61 -29.42
CA THR A 18 -6.01 -0.60 -28.58
C THR A 18 -5.92 -0.90 -27.08
N GLY A 19 -5.47 -2.10 -26.69
CA GLY A 19 -5.57 -2.61 -25.33
C GLY A 19 -4.90 -1.73 -24.27
N HIS A 20 -3.68 -1.25 -24.55
CA HIS A 20 -2.90 -0.41 -23.62
C HIS A 20 -3.64 0.89 -23.28
N VAL A 21 -4.11 1.62 -24.29
CA VAL A 21 -4.87 2.86 -24.09
C VAL A 21 -6.19 2.60 -23.35
N MET A 22 -6.92 1.53 -23.70
CA MET A 22 -8.21 1.24 -23.08
C MET A 22 -8.09 0.91 -21.58
N ARG A 23 -7.07 0.13 -21.17
CA ARG A 23 -6.83 -0.14 -19.74
C ARG A 23 -6.33 1.09 -18.99
N CYS A 24 -5.49 1.92 -19.62
CA CYS A 24 -5.06 3.19 -19.04
C CYS A 24 -6.21 4.20 -18.90
N LEU A 25 -7.13 4.29 -19.86
CA LEU A 25 -8.35 5.10 -19.77
C LEU A 25 -9.22 4.66 -18.60
N THR A 26 -9.39 3.35 -18.41
CA THR A 26 -10.15 2.78 -17.31
C THR A 26 -9.57 3.20 -15.95
N LEU A 27 -8.24 3.16 -15.80
CA LEU A 27 -7.55 3.64 -14.60
C LEU A 27 -7.67 5.16 -14.43
N ALA A 28 -7.50 5.94 -15.50
CA ALA A 28 -7.60 7.39 -15.47
C ALA A 28 -9.00 7.89 -15.10
N GLU A 29 -10.07 7.22 -15.56
CA GLU A 29 -11.46 7.52 -15.18
C GLU A 29 -11.66 7.34 -13.67
N ALA A 30 -11.19 6.22 -13.10
CA ALA A 30 -11.27 5.97 -11.66
C ALA A 30 -10.42 6.95 -10.82
N LEU A 31 -9.27 7.40 -11.33
CA LEU A 31 -8.43 8.40 -10.67
C LEU A 31 -9.08 9.80 -10.70
N ARG A 32 -9.72 10.16 -11.81
CA ARG A 32 -10.47 11.42 -11.94
C ARG A 32 -11.64 11.48 -10.96
N GLU A 33 -12.37 10.38 -10.78
CA GLU A 33 -13.45 10.27 -9.78
C GLU A 33 -12.94 10.48 -8.34
N ARG A 34 -11.65 10.25 -8.10
CA ARG A 34 -10.95 10.47 -6.83
C ARG A 34 -10.24 11.82 -6.74
N GLY A 35 -10.54 12.73 -7.67
CA GLY A 35 -10.03 14.11 -7.66
C GLY A 35 -8.62 14.28 -8.22
N CYS A 36 -8.06 13.29 -8.94
CA CYS A 36 -6.80 13.45 -9.66
C CYS A 36 -6.98 14.11 -11.03
N GLU A 37 -5.98 14.87 -11.46
CA GLU A 37 -5.84 15.42 -12.80
C GLU A 37 -5.00 14.43 -13.64
N CYS A 38 -5.63 13.81 -14.64
CA CYS A 38 -4.97 12.83 -15.52
C CYS A 38 -4.70 13.42 -16.91
N ARG A 39 -3.50 13.15 -17.45
CA ARG A 39 -3.08 13.55 -18.80
C ARG A 39 -2.43 12.38 -19.53
N PHE A 40 -2.51 12.37 -20.85
CA PHE A 40 -1.93 11.33 -21.70
C PHE A 40 -0.87 11.91 -22.63
N ILE A 41 0.16 11.12 -22.88
CA ILE A 41 1.21 11.36 -23.86
C ILE A 41 1.26 10.12 -24.76
N CYS A 42 0.89 10.31 -26.02
CA CYS A 42 0.78 9.26 -27.02
C CYS A 42 1.52 9.69 -28.28
N ARG A 43 2.11 8.77 -29.01
CA ARG A 43 2.66 9.04 -30.34
C ARG A 43 1.56 8.99 -31.39
N GLU A 44 1.66 9.86 -32.38
CA GLU A 44 0.72 9.99 -33.51
C GLU A 44 0.86 8.86 -34.55
N HIS A 45 0.89 7.61 -34.09
CA HIS A 45 0.91 6.45 -34.98
C HIS A 45 -0.38 6.35 -35.81
N PRO A 46 -0.36 5.72 -37.00
CA PRO A 46 -1.58 5.36 -37.70
C PRO A 46 -2.47 4.46 -36.84
N GLY A 47 -3.74 4.84 -36.68
CA GLY A 47 -4.70 4.15 -35.81
C GLY A 47 -4.53 4.45 -34.31
N ASN A 48 -3.88 5.56 -33.94
CA ASN A 48 -3.84 6.02 -32.56
C ASN A 48 -5.23 6.37 -32.00
N LEU A 49 -5.31 6.52 -30.68
CA LEU A 49 -6.55 6.81 -29.95
C LEU A 49 -6.52 8.17 -29.23
N ILE A 50 -5.76 9.14 -29.72
CA ILE A 50 -5.64 10.48 -29.12
C ILE A 50 -7.00 11.19 -29.08
N ASP A 51 -7.77 11.09 -30.18
CA ASP A 51 -9.11 11.70 -30.27
C ASP A 51 -10.06 11.08 -29.24
N LEU A 52 -10.06 9.74 -29.12
CA LEU A 52 -10.88 9.04 -28.12
C LEU A 52 -10.53 9.48 -26.68
N ILE A 53 -9.24 9.63 -26.37
CA ILE A 53 -8.79 10.10 -25.04
C ILE A 53 -9.35 11.51 -24.77
N SER A 54 -9.32 12.38 -25.79
CA SER A 54 -9.83 13.75 -25.72
C SER A 54 -11.36 13.78 -25.57
N GLU A 55 -12.09 12.94 -26.31
CA GLU A 55 -13.54 12.75 -26.19
C GLU A 55 -13.96 12.26 -24.79
N ARG A 56 -13.11 11.45 -24.14
CA ARG A 56 -13.29 11.01 -22.75
C ARG A 56 -13.00 12.09 -21.71
N GLY A 57 -12.61 13.30 -22.16
CA GLY A 57 -12.39 14.47 -21.31
C GLY A 57 -11.01 14.51 -20.66
N PHE A 58 -10.01 13.83 -21.22
CA PHE A 58 -8.62 13.91 -20.75
C PHE A 58 -7.78 14.76 -21.71
N THR A 59 -6.76 15.44 -21.19
CA THR A 59 -5.79 16.12 -22.04
C THR A 59 -4.83 15.09 -22.64
N ALA A 60 -4.78 15.00 -23.97
CA ALA A 60 -3.86 14.14 -24.70
C ALA A 60 -2.83 14.98 -25.49
N HIS A 61 -1.55 14.63 -25.37
CA HIS A 61 -0.46 15.25 -26.12
C HIS A 61 0.10 14.25 -27.13
N GLY A 62 0.06 14.63 -28.42
CA GLY A 62 0.66 13.89 -29.52
C GLY A 62 2.17 14.09 -29.58
N LEU A 63 2.94 13.00 -29.60
CA LEU A 63 4.35 13.00 -29.99
C LEU A 63 4.44 12.80 -31.51
N PRO A 64 5.30 13.54 -32.24
CA PRO A 64 5.39 13.44 -33.69
C PRO A 64 5.76 12.03 -34.15
N SER A 65 5.00 11.46 -35.09
CA SER A 65 5.36 10.18 -35.71
C SER A 65 6.59 10.35 -36.62
N ALA A 66 7.57 9.44 -36.53
CA ALA A 66 8.76 9.43 -37.38
C ALA A 66 8.63 8.39 -38.51
N GLU A 67 7.62 8.52 -39.37
CA GLU A 67 7.50 7.64 -40.56
C GLU A 67 8.62 7.87 -41.61
N ALA A 68 9.49 8.88 -41.43
CA ALA A 68 10.44 9.32 -42.45
C ALA A 68 11.93 9.01 -42.20
N GLU A 69 12.34 8.42 -41.06
CA GLU A 69 13.75 8.07 -40.79
C GLU A 69 13.92 6.54 -40.68
N LEU A 70 13.84 5.87 -41.84
CA LEU A 70 14.27 4.48 -42.01
C LEU A 70 15.79 4.39 -41.80
N GLY A 71 16.20 3.95 -40.61
CA GLY A 71 17.61 3.68 -40.31
C GLY A 71 17.96 3.56 -38.82
N LEU A 72 17.04 3.11 -37.96
CA LEU A 72 17.40 2.86 -36.56
C LEU A 72 18.17 1.54 -36.48
N GLU A 73 19.51 1.64 -36.44
CA GLU A 73 20.34 0.55 -35.92
C GLU A 73 19.93 0.29 -34.47
N HIS A 74 19.33 -0.87 -34.21
CA HIS A 74 18.98 -1.26 -32.85
C HIS A 74 20.27 -1.57 -32.07
N GLU A 75 20.49 -0.88 -30.94
CA GLU A 75 21.56 -1.23 -30.00
C GLU A 75 21.39 -2.70 -29.59
N VAL A 76 22.51 -3.42 -29.37
CA VAL A 76 22.56 -4.87 -29.08
C VAL A 76 21.71 -5.27 -27.85
N ASP A 77 21.40 -4.33 -26.96
CA ASP A 77 20.58 -4.50 -25.76
C ASP A 77 19.18 -3.81 -25.84
N SER A 78 18.63 -3.60 -27.04
CA SER A 78 17.29 -2.99 -27.19
C SER A 78 16.15 -3.97 -26.82
N PRO A 79 15.00 -3.51 -26.28
CA PRO A 79 13.86 -4.39 -26.03
C PRO A 79 13.36 -5.03 -27.32
N ALA A 80 12.78 -6.24 -27.23
CA ALA A 80 12.27 -6.98 -28.39
C ALA A 80 11.23 -6.17 -29.21
N HIS A 81 10.50 -5.28 -28.54
CA HIS A 81 9.47 -4.43 -29.14
C HIS A 81 9.93 -2.98 -29.42
N ALA A 82 11.24 -2.69 -29.41
CA ALA A 82 11.78 -1.34 -29.61
C ALA A 82 11.18 -0.60 -30.81
N ALA A 83 10.97 -1.31 -31.93
CA ALA A 83 10.39 -0.74 -33.16
C ALA A 83 8.96 -0.22 -32.99
N TRP A 84 8.22 -0.61 -31.95
CA TRP A 84 6.84 -0.17 -31.71
C TRP A 84 6.79 1.26 -31.16
N LEU A 85 7.91 1.77 -30.61
CA LEU A 85 7.97 3.12 -30.06
C LEU A 85 7.84 4.20 -31.14
N GLY A 86 8.21 3.90 -32.39
CA GLY A 86 8.22 4.86 -33.50
C GLY A 86 9.28 5.95 -33.41
N ALA A 87 10.27 5.79 -32.52
CA ALA A 87 11.43 6.65 -32.35
C ALA A 87 12.50 5.89 -31.53
N ASP A 88 13.73 6.42 -31.52
CA ASP A 88 14.72 6.06 -30.50
C ASP A 88 14.20 6.40 -29.09
N TRP A 89 14.55 5.58 -28.10
CA TRP A 89 14.06 5.73 -26.73
C TRP A 89 14.48 7.06 -26.09
N ARG A 90 15.68 7.59 -26.39
CA ARG A 90 16.13 8.91 -25.87
C ARG A 90 15.33 10.04 -26.49
N LYS A 91 15.01 9.91 -27.79
CA LYS A 91 14.15 10.87 -28.51
C LYS A 91 12.74 10.86 -27.92
N ASP A 92 12.17 9.69 -27.66
CA ASP A 92 10.87 9.56 -26.98
C ASP A 92 10.90 10.15 -25.57
N ALA A 93 11.94 9.86 -24.78
CA ALA A 93 12.12 10.38 -23.43
C ALA A 93 12.16 11.92 -23.41
N THR A 94 12.97 12.50 -24.30
CA THR A 94 13.09 13.96 -24.46
C THR A 94 11.75 14.60 -24.88
N GLN A 95 11.04 13.97 -25.82
CA GLN A 95 9.72 14.44 -26.29
C GLN A 95 8.66 14.34 -25.19
N THR A 96 8.63 13.23 -24.46
CA THR A 96 7.72 13.01 -23.33
C THR A 96 7.96 14.04 -22.22
N ARG A 97 9.23 14.28 -21.85
CA ARG A 97 9.61 15.31 -20.88
C ARG A 97 9.11 16.69 -21.31
N LYS A 98 9.27 17.04 -22.60
CA LYS A 98 8.79 18.32 -23.14
C LYS A 98 7.26 18.42 -23.05
N ALA A 99 6.55 17.33 -23.32
CA ALA A 99 5.08 17.28 -23.23
C ALA A 99 4.56 17.34 -21.78
N MET A 100 5.32 16.87 -20.80
CA MET A 100 4.98 17.02 -19.36
C MET A 100 5.02 18.50 -18.90
N GLY A 101 5.89 19.32 -19.51
CA GLY A 101 6.09 20.72 -19.14
C GLY A 101 6.77 20.92 -17.78
N ASP A 102 6.73 22.14 -17.24
CA ASP A 102 7.34 22.49 -15.93
C ASP A 102 6.49 22.09 -14.72
N VAL A 103 5.62 21.09 -14.90
CA VAL A 103 4.67 20.67 -13.89
C VAL A 103 5.26 19.52 -13.07
N THR A 104 5.17 19.61 -11.75
CA THR A 104 5.48 18.47 -10.89
C THR A 104 4.44 17.37 -11.11
N VAL A 105 4.88 16.24 -11.65
CA VAL A 105 4.05 15.04 -11.86
C VAL A 105 4.16 14.14 -10.64
N ASP A 106 3.03 13.81 -10.00
CA ASP A 106 3.01 12.93 -8.83
C ASP A 106 3.27 11.47 -9.22
N TRP A 107 2.64 11.03 -10.32
CA TRP A 107 2.84 9.70 -10.90
C TRP A 107 2.98 9.78 -12.41
N LEU A 108 4.05 9.19 -12.94
CA LEU A 108 4.20 8.87 -14.35
C LEU A 108 3.90 7.37 -14.54
N VAL A 109 2.78 7.07 -15.19
CA VAL A 109 2.31 5.71 -15.50
C VAL A 109 2.77 5.35 -16.91
N ILE A 110 3.47 4.23 -17.05
CA ILE A 110 4.05 3.75 -18.30
C ILE A 110 3.37 2.44 -18.68
N ASP A 111 2.87 2.38 -19.91
CA ASP A 111 2.27 1.17 -20.46
C ASP A 111 2.72 0.99 -21.92
N HIS A 112 3.95 0.48 -22.10
CA HIS A 112 4.55 0.32 -23.41
C HIS A 112 5.66 -0.75 -23.44
N TYR A 113 5.61 -1.70 -24.38
CA TYR A 113 6.59 -2.80 -24.48
C TYR A 113 8.00 -2.38 -24.91
N ALA A 114 8.13 -1.23 -25.55
CA ALA A 114 9.42 -0.70 -25.99
C ALA A 114 10.16 0.15 -24.93
N ILE A 115 9.53 0.41 -23.77
CA ILE A 115 10.08 1.26 -22.72
C ILE A 115 10.62 0.38 -21.59
N ASP A 116 11.84 0.68 -21.13
CA ASP A 116 12.59 -0.04 -20.10
C ASP A 116 13.28 0.92 -19.11
N GLU A 117 14.08 0.37 -18.20
CA GLU A 117 14.80 1.12 -17.17
C GLU A 117 15.65 2.30 -17.68
N ARG A 118 16.13 2.29 -18.93
CA ARG A 118 16.95 3.38 -19.48
C ARG A 118 16.11 4.65 -19.66
N TRP A 119 14.94 4.49 -20.26
CA TRP A 119 13.98 5.57 -20.45
C TRP A 119 13.41 6.03 -19.11
N GLU A 120 13.11 5.10 -18.21
CA GLU A 120 12.54 5.40 -16.88
C GLU A 120 13.49 6.25 -16.04
N ARG A 121 14.79 5.92 -16.03
CA ARG A 121 15.82 6.72 -15.34
C ARG A 121 15.96 8.13 -15.89
N GLU A 122 15.77 8.32 -17.20
CA GLU A 122 15.83 9.66 -17.81
C GLU A 122 14.66 10.55 -17.36
N LEU A 123 13.47 9.97 -17.16
CA LEU A 123 12.27 10.69 -16.77
C LEU A 123 12.09 10.83 -15.25
N ARG A 124 12.74 9.96 -14.47
CA ARG A 124 12.69 9.96 -12.99
C ARG A 124 12.89 11.33 -12.33
N PRO A 125 13.81 12.22 -12.77
CA PRO A 125 13.97 13.55 -12.16
C PRO A 125 12.76 14.49 -12.31
N PHE A 126 11.81 14.17 -13.18
CA PHE A 126 10.68 15.01 -13.56
C PHE A 126 9.34 14.53 -12.98
N CYS A 127 9.33 13.43 -12.23
CA CYS A 127 8.16 12.91 -11.53
C CYS A 127 8.53 12.49 -10.10
N LEU A 128 7.54 12.47 -9.19
CA LEU A 128 7.76 11.98 -7.82
C LEU A 128 7.85 10.47 -7.77
N LYS A 129 7.00 9.77 -8.54
CA LYS A 129 6.94 8.30 -8.60
C LYS A 129 6.62 7.80 -10.01
N LEU A 130 7.08 6.60 -10.31
CA LEU A 130 6.87 5.85 -11.54
C LEU A 130 6.04 4.60 -11.27
N MET A 131 5.02 4.38 -12.09
CA MET A 131 4.27 3.13 -12.16
C MET A 131 4.45 2.51 -13.54
N VAL A 132 4.79 1.23 -13.61
CA VAL A 132 4.90 0.49 -14.87
C VAL A 132 3.80 -0.56 -14.94
N ILE A 133 3.09 -0.64 -16.06
CA ILE A 133 2.24 -1.76 -16.42
C ILE A 133 3.03 -2.65 -17.38
N ASP A 134 3.45 -3.82 -16.91
CA ASP A 134 4.20 -4.79 -17.71
C ASP A 134 3.56 -6.17 -17.59
N ASP A 135 3.44 -6.87 -18.72
CA ASP A 135 2.93 -8.23 -18.76
C ASP A 135 3.88 -9.23 -19.46
N LEU A 136 5.06 -8.76 -19.90
CA LEU A 136 6.07 -9.57 -20.57
C LEU A 136 7.12 -10.11 -19.58
N ALA A 137 7.51 -9.32 -18.59
CA ALA A 137 8.62 -9.58 -17.68
C ALA A 137 9.91 -9.98 -18.43
N ASP A 138 10.21 -9.35 -19.55
CA ASP A 138 11.37 -9.65 -20.40
C ASP A 138 12.48 -8.59 -20.29
N ARG A 139 12.26 -7.53 -19.52
CA ARG A 139 13.17 -6.40 -19.34
C ARG A 139 13.21 -5.92 -17.89
N ASN A 140 14.20 -5.09 -17.58
CA ASN A 140 14.33 -4.43 -16.29
C ASN A 140 13.50 -3.14 -16.25
N HIS A 141 12.99 -2.83 -15.06
CA HIS A 141 12.24 -1.62 -14.79
C HIS A 141 12.79 -0.93 -13.53
N ASP A 142 12.88 0.40 -13.56
CA ASP A 142 13.19 1.30 -12.47
C ASP A 142 11.94 2.09 -12.06
N CYS A 143 11.09 1.47 -11.23
CA CYS A 143 9.80 2.04 -10.80
C CYS A 143 9.50 1.81 -9.31
N GLU A 144 8.60 2.61 -8.74
CA GLU A 144 8.10 2.42 -7.38
C GLU A 144 6.96 1.39 -7.31
N LEU A 145 6.22 1.23 -8.41
CA LEU A 145 5.08 0.34 -8.49
C LEU A 145 5.07 -0.37 -9.85
N LEU A 146 4.98 -1.70 -9.85
CA LEU A 146 4.78 -2.49 -11.05
C LEU A 146 3.45 -3.21 -10.99
N LEU A 147 2.69 -3.17 -12.09
CA LEU A 147 1.44 -3.89 -12.28
C LEU A 147 1.59 -4.91 -13.40
N ASP A 148 1.35 -6.18 -13.08
CA ASP A 148 1.18 -7.26 -14.03
C ASP A 148 -0.11 -8.01 -13.71
N GLN A 149 -1.13 -7.81 -14.54
CA GLN A 149 -2.45 -8.39 -14.32
C GLN A 149 -2.57 -9.85 -14.79
N ASN A 150 -1.52 -10.43 -15.39
CA ASN A 150 -1.62 -11.73 -16.04
C ASN A 150 -1.27 -12.91 -15.13
N LEU A 151 -1.89 -14.07 -15.42
CA LEU A 151 -1.51 -15.36 -14.85
C LEU A 151 -0.62 -16.10 -15.85
N VAL A 152 0.58 -16.43 -15.42
CA VAL A 152 1.54 -17.30 -16.11
C VAL A 152 2.18 -18.22 -15.09
N GLU A 153 2.80 -19.31 -15.53
CA GLU A 153 3.54 -20.17 -14.60
C GLU A 153 4.63 -19.39 -13.85
N GLY A 154 4.69 -19.52 -12.52
CA GLY A 154 5.67 -18.82 -11.68
C GLY A 154 5.47 -17.31 -11.61
N TRP A 155 4.26 -16.80 -11.85
CA TRP A 155 3.98 -15.36 -11.91
C TRP A 155 4.40 -14.58 -10.66
N GLN A 156 4.42 -15.19 -9.47
CA GLN A 156 4.81 -14.51 -8.23
C GLN A 156 6.28 -14.05 -8.23
N ASP A 157 7.16 -14.79 -8.91
CA ASP A 157 8.61 -14.56 -8.87
C ASP A 157 9.16 -13.98 -10.18
N ARG A 158 8.31 -13.75 -11.19
CA ARG A 158 8.76 -13.41 -12.57
C ARG A 158 9.52 -12.08 -12.69
N TYR A 159 9.38 -11.19 -11.70
CA TYR A 159 10.09 -9.91 -11.60
C TYR A 159 11.28 -9.93 -10.64
N CYS A 160 11.62 -11.09 -10.05
CA CYS A 160 12.79 -11.21 -9.19
C CYS A 160 14.07 -10.82 -9.96
N GLY A 161 14.78 -9.81 -9.46
CA GLY A 161 15.99 -9.28 -10.09
C GLY A 161 15.75 -8.33 -11.28
N LYS A 162 14.49 -8.05 -11.65
CA LYS A 162 14.13 -7.13 -12.76
C LYS A 162 13.62 -5.77 -12.30
N VAL A 163 13.41 -5.59 -11.00
CA VAL A 163 12.95 -4.33 -10.38
C VAL A 163 13.77 -4.00 -9.13
N PRO A 164 13.80 -2.73 -8.69
CA PRO A 164 14.37 -2.34 -7.40
C PRO A 164 13.76 -3.14 -6.24
N LYS A 165 14.55 -3.45 -5.22
CA LYS A 165 14.08 -4.13 -3.99
C LYS A 165 12.98 -3.36 -3.25
N THR A 166 12.86 -2.07 -3.51
CA THR A 166 11.86 -1.17 -2.93
C THR A 166 10.59 -1.07 -3.79
N CYS A 167 10.59 -1.62 -5.00
CA CYS A 167 9.42 -1.62 -5.89
C CYS A 167 8.32 -2.49 -5.30
N ALA A 168 7.10 -1.94 -5.22
CA ALA A 168 5.93 -2.72 -4.90
C ALA A 168 5.40 -3.44 -6.15
N LEU A 169 4.93 -4.67 -5.97
CA LEU A 169 4.46 -5.52 -7.06
C LEU A 169 2.96 -5.79 -6.90
N LEU A 170 2.18 -5.45 -7.92
CA LEU A 170 0.76 -5.76 -8.06
C LEU A 170 0.61 -6.84 -9.13
N LEU A 171 0.61 -8.10 -8.70
CA LEU A 171 0.69 -9.24 -9.61
C LEU A 171 -0.61 -10.04 -9.58
N GLY A 172 -1.08 -10.47 -10.74
CA GLY A 172 -2.25 -11.32 -10.92
C GLY A 172 -3.55 -10.56 -11.21
N PRO A 173 -4.62 -11.30 -11.56
CA PRO A 173 -5.83 -10.74 -12.14
C PRO A 173 -6.74 -10.07 -11.11
N GLU A 174 -6.42 -10.17 -9.82
CA GLU A 174 -7.03 -9.34 -8.78
C GLU A 174 -6.77 -7.84 -9.01
N TYR A 175 -5.71 -7.48 -9.74
CA TYR A 175 -5.38 -6.11 -10.14
C TYR A 175 -5.77 -5.77 -11.59
N ALA A 176 -6.52 -6.65 -12.26
CA ALA A 176 -6.96 -6.42 -13.64
C ALA A 176 -7.76 -5.10 -13.77
N LEU A 177 -7.34 -4.26 -14.70
CA LEU A 177 -7.94 -2.95 -14.97
C LEU A 177 -9.21 -3.11 -15.81
N LEU A 178 -10.30 -3.52 -15.16
CA LEU A 178 -11.62 -3.69 -15.78
C LEU A 178 -12.51 -2.45 -15.59
N GLN A 179 -13.40 -2.20 -16.55
CA GLN A 179 -14.40 -1.14 -16.42
C GLN A 179 -15.29 -1.41 -15.18
N PRO A 180 -15.74 -0.38 -14.45
CA PRO A 180 -16.54 -0.54 -13.23
C PRO A 180 -17.77 -1.44 -13.38
N VAL A 181 -18.39 -1.43 -14.56
CA VAL A 181 -19.56 -2.27 -14.89
C VAL A 181 -19.32 -3.77 -14.68
N TYR A 182 -18.09 -4.25 -14.86
CA TYR A 182 -17.78 -5.67 -14.65
C TYR A 182 -17.85 -6.06 -13.17
N ALA A 183 -17.34 -5.21 -12.27
CA ALA A 183 -17.47 -5.43 -10.83
C ALA A 183 -18.94 -5.38 -10.38
N ASP A 184 -19.72 -4.43 -10.90
CA ASP A 184 -21.15 -4.31 -10.59
C ASP A 184 -21.96 -5.53 -11.05
N LEU A 185 -21.57 -6.12 -12.18
CA LEU A 185 -22.22 -7.31 -12.74
C LEU A 185 -21.72 -8.61 -12.13
N HIS A 186 -20.46 -8.67 -11.67
CA HIS A 186 -19.88 -9.84 -11.03
C HIS A 186 -20.79 -10.40 -9.92
N ASP A 187 -21.30 -9.53 -9.06
CA ASP A 187 -22.18 -9.90 -7.94
C ASP A 187 -23.64 -10.20 -8.37
N ARG A 188 -24.00 -9.95 -9.64
CA ARG A 188 -25.38 -10.05 -10.14
C ARG A 188 -25.59 -11.17 -11.14
N VAL A 189 -24.53 -11.63 -11.80
CA VAL A 189 -24.60 -12.67 -12.83
C VAL A 189 -24.52 -14.04 -12.14
N PRO A 190 -25.58 -14.87 -12.21
CA PRO A 190 -25.53 -16.20 -11.62
C PRO A 190 -24.55 -17.12 -12.38
N PRO A 191 -23.98 -18.13 -11.70
CA PRO A 191 -23.19 -19.16 -12.37
C PRO A 191 -23.98 -19.89 -13.47
N ARG A 192 -23.27 -20.32 -14.51
CA ARG A 192 -23.83 -21.04 -15.66
C ARG A 192 -23.53 -22.52 -15.57
N GLU A 193 -24.54 -23.35 -15.84
CA GLU A 193 -24.43 -24.80 -15.90
C GLU A 193 -25.37 -25.38 -16.98
N GLY A 194 -25.06 -26.58 -17.47
CA GLY A 194 -25.94 -27.32 -18.38
C GLY A 194 -25.78 -26.95 -19.87
N PRO A 195 -26.85 -27.04 -20.68
CA PRO A 195 -26.75 -26.96 -22.13
C PRO A 195 -26.45 -25.53 -22.61
N ILE A 196 -25.56 -25.40 -23.58
CA ILE A 196 -25.22 -24.12 -24.22
C ILE A 196 -26.34 -23.72 -25.18
N ARG A 197 -26.90 -22.52 -24.99
CA ARG A 197 -27.93 -21.91 -25.85
C ARG A 197 -27.45 -20.64 -26.55
N ARG A 198 -26.46 -19.95 -25.98
CA ARG A 198 -25.93 -18.71 -26.55
C ARG A 198 -24.39 -18.68 -26.51
N ILE A 199 -23.79 -18.46 -27.67
CA ILE A 199 -22.33 -18.38 -27.84
C ILE A 199 -21.95 -16.93 -28.17
N LEU A 200 -20.96 -16.38 -27.47
CA LEU A 200 -20.33 -15.11 -27.82
C LEU A 200 -19.01 -15.35 -28.57
N VAL A 201 -18.84 -14.77 -29.74
CA VAL A 201 -17.58 -14.83 -30.51
C VAL A 201 -16.95 -13.44 -30.55
N TYR A 202 -15.72 -13.35 -30.04
CA TYR A 202 -14.93 -12.12 -30.09
C TYR A 202 -13.42 -12.40 -30.01
N PHE A 203 -12.68 -12.10 -31.09
CA PHE A 203 -11.23 -12.27 -31.18
C PHE A 203 -10.42 -10.97 -31.00
N GLY A 204 -11.07 -9.83 -30.72
CA GLY A 204 -10.39 -8.54 -30.58
C GLY A 204 -10.51 -7.64 -31.82
N GLY A 205 -9.87 -6.47 -31.77
CA GLY A 205 -10.13 -5.33 -32.67
C GLY A 205 -9.59 -5.42 -34.11
N ALA A 206 -8.87 -6.46 -34.51
CA ALA A 206 -8.34 -6.57 -35.88
C ALA A 206 -8.72 -7.89 -36.58
N ASP A 207 -8.74 -9.01 -35.85
CA ASP A 207 -8.99 -10.38 -36.37
C ASP A 207 -8.38 -10.61 -37.77
N THR A 208 -7.09 -10.31 -37.92
CA THR A 208 -6.38 -10.35 -39.21
C THR A 208 -6.40 -11.73 -39.86
N ASP A 209 -6.42 -12.78 -39.04
CA ASP A 209 -6.38 -14.18 -39.46
C ASP A 209 -7.79 -14.77 -39.72
N ASN A 210 -8.85 -13.95 -39.66
CA ASN A 210 -10.24 -14.34 -39.94
C ASN A 210 -10.76 -15.49 -39.06
N LEU A 211 -10.37 -15.55 -37.79
CA LEU A 211 -10.83 -16.61 -36.88
C LEU A 211 -12.31 -16.48 -36.56
N THR A 212 -12.85 -15.26 -36.63
CA THR A 212 -14.30 -15.02 -36.55
C THR A 212 -15.03 -15.71 -37.70
N GLY A 213 -14.55 -15.53 -38.94
CA GLY A 213 -15.13 -16.18 -40.11
C GLY A 213 -15.06 -17.70 -40.02
N MET A 214 -13.91 -18.25 -39.62
CA MET A 214 -13.73 -19.69 -39.39
C MET A 214 -14.72 -20.23 -38.35
N THR A 215 -14.91 -19.51 -37.23
CA THR A 215 -15.83 -19.91 -36.17
C THR A 215 -17.29 -19.91 -36.65
N ILE A 216 -17.67 -18.91 -37.45
CA ILE A 216 -19.01 -18.83 -38.06
C ILE A 216 -19.23 -20.00 -39.04
N SER A 217 -18.27 -20.28 -39.92
CA SER A 217 -18.37 -21.40 -40.87
C SER A 217 -18.50 -22.75 -40.15
N ALA A 218 -17.66 -22.99 -39.15
CA ALA A 218 -17.72 -24.17 -38.30
C ALA A 218 -19.08 -24.32 -37.62
N PHE A 219 -19.61 -23.24 -37.03
CA PHE A 219 -20.94 -23.22 -36.42
C PHE A 219 -22.08 -23.49 -37.42
N GLY A 220 -22.00 -22.90 -38.62
CA GLY A 220 -22.95 -23.13 -39.71
C GLY A 220 -23.05 -24.59 -40.11
N SER A 221 -21.91 -25.30 -40.13
CA SER A 221 -21.83 -26.71 -40.52
C SER A 221 -22.57 -27.68 -39.57
N LEU A 222 -22.75 -27.30 -38.30
CA LEU A 222 -23.32 -28.17 -37.26
C LEU A 222 -24.86 -28.24 -37.28
N LYS A 223 -25.56 -27.37 -38.04
CA LYS A 223 -27.02 -27.36 -38.23
C LYS A 223 -27.84 -27.49 -36.92
N THR A 224 -27.45 -26.77 -35.88
CA THR A 224 -28.15 -26.73 -34.58
C THR A 224 -29.33 -25.74 -34.62
N GLU A 225 -30.52 -26.13 -34.16
CA GLU A 225 -31.70 -25.23 -34.22
C GLU A 225 -31.88 -24.35 -32.98
N ASP A 226 -31.40 -24.79 -31.81
CA ASP A 226 -31.67 -24.13 -30.54
C ASP A 226 -30.52 -23.26 -29.99
N ILE A 227 -29.46 -23.03 -30.78
CA ILE A 227 -28.28 -22.29 -30.34
C ILE A 227 -28.16 -21.01 -31.16
N SER A 228 -27.97 -19.89 -30.48
CA SER A 228 -27.72 -18.58 -31.07
C SER A 228 -26.27 -18.16 -30.87
N MET A 229 -25.76 -17.34 -31.79
CA MET A 229 -24.40 -16.83 -31.74
C MET A 229 -24.40 -15.30 -31.87
N ASP A 230 -23.84 -14.61 -30.88
CA ASP A 230 -23.48 -13.19 -30.99
C ASP A 230 -22.04 -13.08 -31.47
N VAL A 231 -21.82 -12.37 -32.57
CA VAL A 231 -20.50 -12.11 -33.12
C VAL A 231 -20.20 -10.63 -32.97
N VAL A 232 -19.08 -10.30 -32.33
CA VAL A 232 -18.60 -8.92 -32.23
C VAL A 232 -17.37 -8.76 -33.12
N ILE A 233 -17.39 -7.76 -33.99
CA ILE A 233 -16.27 -7.48 -34.90
C ILE A 233 -16.05 -5.97 -35.06
N ASP A 234 -14.79 -5.59 -35.26
CA ASP A 234 -14.44 -4.22 -35.61
C ASP A 234 -14.79 -3.92 -37.08
N PRO A 235 -15.50 -2.82 -37.39
CA PRO A 235 -15.77 -2.42 -38.77
C PRO A 235 -14.51 -2.17 -39.61
N ALA A 236 -13.35 -1.92 -39.00
CA ALA A 236 -12.07 -1.78 -39.65
C ALA A 236 -11.40 -3.12 -40.01
N SER A 237 -12.00 -4.26 -39.59
CA SER A 237 -11.47 -5.58 -39.94
C SER A 237 -11.44 -5.79 -41.46
N PRO A 238 -10.35 -6.35 -42.02
CA PRO A 238 -10.27 -6.65 -43.46
C PRO A 238 -11.32 -7.68 -43.92
N HIS A 239 -11.89 -8.46 -42.99
CA HIS A 239 -12.81 -9.57 -43.29
C HIS A 239 -14.29 -9.23 -43.07
N ILE A 240 -14.60 -7.99 -42.69
CA ILE A 240 -15.97 -7.57 -42.31
C ILE A 240 -17.03 -7.88 -43.39
N ALA A 241 -16.68 -7.69 -44.67
CA ALA A 241 -17.60 -7.92 -45.78
C ALA A 241 -17.97 -9.42 -45.91
N ALA A 242 -16.99 -10.32 -45.77
CA ALA A 242 -17.21 -11.75 -45.80
C ALA A 242 -18.03 -12.23 -44.59
N ILE A 243 -17.71 -11.71 -43.41
CA ILE A 243 -18.39 -12.05 -42.15
C ILE A 243 -19.85 -11.59 -42.15
N ARG A 244 -20.15 -10.38 -42.65
CA ARG A 244 -21.52 -9.89 -42.85
C ARG A 244 -22.34 -10.83 -43.74
N LYS A 245 -21.74 -11.33 -44.83
CA LYS A 245 -22.40 -12.27 -45.73
C LYS A 245 -22.68 -13.61 -45.05
N LEU A 246 -21.74 -14.14 -44.29
CA LEU A 246 -21.93 -15.39 -43.53
C LEU A 246 -23.04 -15.24 -42.49
N ALA A 247 -23.01 -14.16 -41.70
CA ALA A 247 -24.03 -13.90 -40.68
C ALA A 247 -25.42 -13.68 -41.29
N TRP A 248 -25.52 -12.98 -42.43
CA TRP A 248 -26.80 -12.75 -43.12
C TRP A 248 -27.50 -14.05 -43.56
N ASN A 249 -26.72 -15.06 -43.93
CA ASN A 249 -27.26 -16.35 -44.39
C ASN A 249 -27.76 -17.24 -43.26
N ASP A 250 -27.49 -16.90 -41.99
CA ASP A 250 -27.85 -17.71 -40.84
C ASP A 250 -28.54 -16.87 -39.76
N LYS A 251 -29.87 -17.04 -39.64
CA LYS A 251 -30.71 -16.29 -38.69
C LYS A 251 -30.34 -16.50 -37.21
N ARG A 252 -29.52 -17.52 -36.91
CA ARG A 252 -29.02 -17.79 -35.55
C ARG A 252 -27.89 -16.84 -35.14
N ILE A 253 -27.29 -16.14 -36.10
CA ILE A 253 -26.12 -15.30 -35.90
C ILE A 253 -26.54 -13.82 -35.85
N SER A 254 -26.18 -13.14 -34.76
CA SER A 254 -26.36 -11.71 -34.58
C SER A 254 -25.01 -11.01 -34.62
N LEU A 255 -24.82 -10.11 -35.59
CA LEU A 255 -23.58 -9.34 -35.74
C LEU A 255 -23.68 -8.01 -34.98
N HIS A 256 -22.67 -7.70 -34.18
CA HIS A 256 -22.55 -6.47 -33.40
C HIS A 256 -21.26 -5.73 -33.76
N GLU A 257 -21.36 -4.41 -33.88
CA GLU A 257 -20.26 -3.53 -34.27
C GLU A 257 -20.19 -2.35 -33.29
N ARG A 258 -18.98 -1.88 -32.96
CA ARG A 258 -18.73 -0.67 -32.13
C ARG A 258 -19.49 -0.65 -30.80
N LEU A 259 -19.29 -1.67 -29.97
CA LEU A 259 -19.91 -1.72 -28.65
C LEU A 259 -19.08 -0.92 -27.62
N PRO A 260 -19.73 -0.12 -26.75
CA PRO A 260 -19.03 0.57 -25.66
C PRO A 260 -18.50 -0.40 -24.60
N SER A 261 -19.12 -1.58 -24.47
CA SER A 261 -18.71 -2.66 -23.57
C SER A 261 -19.24 -4.00 -24.07
N LEU A 262 -18.48 -5.08 -23.83
CA LEU A 262 -18.90 -6.46 -24.09
C LEU A 262 -19.77 -7.03 -22.96
N ALA A 263 -19.83 -6.36 -21.80
CA ALA A 263 -20.48 -6.87 -20.61
C ALA A 263 -21.95 -7.31 -20.85
N PRO A 264 -22.81 -6.54 -21.55
CA PRO A 264 -24.20 -6.97 -21.81
C PRO A 264 -24.31 -8.25 -22.65
N LEU A 265 -23.35 -8.52 -23.53
CA LEU A 265 -23.32 -9.76 -24.30
C LEU A 265 -22.76 -10.91 -23.46
N MET A 266 -21.69 -10.66 -22.72
CA MET A 266 -21.08 -11.65 -21.82
C MET A 266 -22.07 -12.14 -20.75
N THR A 267 -22.88 -11.25 -20.17
CA THR A 267 -23.92 -11.61 -19.19
C THR A 267 -24.95 -12.58 -19.74
N ARG A 268 -25.27 -12.51 -21.05
CA ARG A 268 -26.29 -13.36 -21.69
C ARG A 268 -25.74 -14.64 -22.31
N ALA A 269 -24.45 -14.67 -22.63
CA ALA A 269 -23.82 -15.82 -23.25
C ALA A 269 -23.59 -16.95 -22.24
N ASP A 270 -23.66 -18.20 -22.69
CA ASP A 270 -23.32 -19.38 -21.89
C ASP A 270 -21.85 -19.78 -22.08
N LEU A 271 -21.35 -19.58 -23.31
CA LEU A 271 -19.99 -19.90 -23.72
C LEU A 271 -19.42 -18.74 -24.56
N ALA A 272 -18.14 -18.45 -24.37
CA ALA A 272 -17.39 -17.57 -25.27
C ALA A 272 -16.37 -18.34 -26.11
N ILE A 273 -16.18 -17.90 -27.35
CA ILE A 273 -15.06 -18.26 -28.23
C ILE A 273 -14.26 -16.98 -28.50
N GLY A 274 -12.95 -17.00 -28.28
CA GLY A 274 -12.16 -15.80 -28.52
C GLY A 274 -10.67 -15.92 -28.27
N ALA A 275 -10.00 -14.78 -28.17
CA ALA A 275 -8.57 -14.72 -27.90
C ALA A 275 -8.23 -14.82 -26.40
N SER A 276 -7.01 -15.27 -26.09
CA SER A 276 -6.46 -15.31 -24.72
C SER A 276 -5.70 -14.03 -24.34
N GLY A 277 -6.28 -12.86 -24.63
CA GLY A 277 -5.73 -11.55 -24.25
C GLY A 277 -6.42 -10.93 -23.01
N ALA A 278 -6.42 -9.60 -22.91
CA ALA A 278 -7.01 -8.86 -21.78
C ALA A 278 -8.50 -9.18 -21.52
N THR A 279 -9.27 -9.48 -22.57
CA THR A 279 -10.68 -9.89 -22.47
C THR A 279 -10.88 -11.19 -21.68
N SER A 280 -9.83 -12.00 -21.48
CA SER A 280 -9.91 -13.17 -20.57
C SER A 280 -10.34 -12.77 -19.17
N TRP A 281 -9.88 -11.62 -18.66
CA TRP A 281 -10.20 -11.14 -17.32
C TRP A 281 -11.66 -10.66 -17.21
N GLU A 282 -12.17 -10.01 -18.25
CA GLU A 282 -13.59 -9.63 -18.36
C GLU A 282 -14.51 -10.86 -18.34
N ARG A 283 -14.16 -11.90 -19.12
CA ARG A 283 -14.91 -13.16 -19.17
C ARG A 283 -14.85 -13.90 -17.85
N CYS A 284 -13.66 -14.00 -17.26
CA CYS A 284 -13.52 -14.63 -15.94
C CYS A 284 -14.35 -13.88 -14.90
N CYS A 285 -14.31 -12.54 -14.91
CA CYS A 285 -15.07 -11.72 -13.98
C CYS A 285 -16.57 -11.98 -14.02
N LEU A 286 -17.15 -12.15 -15.20
CA LEU A 286 -18.57 -12.47 -15.32
C LEU A 286 -18.88 -13.97 -15.24
N GLY A 287 -17.89 -14.79 -14.83
CA GLY A 287 -18.02 -16.23 -14.71
C GLY A 287 -18.33 -16.91 -16.05
N LEU A 288 -17.85 -16.39 -17.18
CA LEU A 288 -18.20 -16.88 -18.53
C LEU A 288 -17.19 -17.94 -19.02
N PRO A 289 -17.59 -19.24 -19.09
CA PRO A 289 -16.78 -20.29 -19.70
C PRO A 289 -16.31 -19.91 -21.09
N SER A 290 -15.05 -20.20 -21.41
CA SER A 290 -14.42 -19.72 -22.64
C SER A 290 -13.55 -20.80 -23.28
N ALA A 291 -13.71 -21.03 -24.58
CA ALA A 291 -12.70 -21.69 -25.40
C ALA A 291 -11.87 -20.62 -26.12
N VAL A 292 -10.54 -20.74 -26.05
CA VAL A 292 -9.63 -19.68 -26.49
C VAL A 292 -8.58 -20.15 -27.48
N ILE A 293 -8.25 -19.28 -28.44
CA ILE A 293 -7.12 -19.44 -29.37
C ILE A 293 -6.11 -18.33 -29.05
N THR A 294 -4.82 -18.65 -29.10
CA THR A 294 -3.77 -17.63 -28.94
C THR A 294 -3.44 -16.98 -30.29
N LEU A 295 -3.43 -15.64 -30.34
CA LEU A 295 -3.18 -14.88 -31.56
C LEU A 295 -1.73 -14.41 -31.71
N ALA A 296 -1.02 -14.36 -30.59
CA ALA A 296 0.35 -13.86 -30.48
C ALA A 296 1.13 -14.69 -29.46
N GLU A 297 2.46 -14.70 -29.58
CA GLU A 297 3.35 -15.50 -28.74
C GLU A 297 3.22 -15.16 -27.25
N ASN A 298 3.04 -13.88 -26.90
CA ASN A 298 2.84 -13.45 -25.52
C ASN A 298 1.53 -13.96 -24.88
N GLN A 299 0.58 -14.47 -25.68
CA GLN A 299 -0.66 -15.08 -25.16
C GLN A 299 -0.51 -16.57 -24.83
N ARG A 300 0.51 -17.26 -25.36
CA ARG A 300 0.71 -18.71 -25.13
C ARG A 300 0.88 -19.07 -23.65
N PRO A 301 1.77 -18.41 -22.88
CA PRO A 301 1.93 -18.72 -21.46
C PRO A 301 0.65 -18.46 -20.65
N ILE A 302 -0.08 -17.39 -20.99
CA ILE A 302 -1.33 -17.02 -20.35
C ILE A 302 -2.39 -18.10 -20.59
N ALA A 303 -2.59 -18.50 -21.85
CA ALA A 303 -3.58 -19.51 -22.21
C ALA A 303 -3.27 -20.87 -21.58
N ALA A 304 -1.99 -21.25 -21.50
CA ALA A 304 -1.55 -22.49 -20.87
C ALA A 304 -1.88 -22.50 -19.37
N GLU A 305 -1.57 -21.43 -18.63
CA GLU A 305 -1.85 -21.36 -17.19
C GLU A 305 -3.35 -21.27 -16.92
N LEU A 306 -4.11 -20.47 -17.68
CA LEU A 306 -5.58 -20.42 -17.56
C LEU A 306 -6.23 -21.78 -17.85
N HIS A 307 -5.67 -22.55 -18.79
CA HIS A 307 -6.15 -23.90 -19.09
C HIS A 307 -5.85 -24.89 -17.96
N LYS A 308 -4.63 -24.85 -17.42
CA LYS A 308 -4.21 -25.65 -16.26
C LYS A 308 -5.09 -25.39 -15.04
N LEU A 309 -5.45 -24.12 -14.81
CA LEU A 309 -6.38 -23.70 -13.74
C LEU A 309 -7.86 -23.97 -14.07
N ARG A 310 -8.17 -24.55 -15.24
CA ARG A 310 -9.53 -24.83 -15.72
C ARG A 310 -10.45 -23.60 -15.73
N LEU A 311 -9.86 -22.44 -16.03
CA LEU A 311 -10.58 -21.17 -16.25
C LEU A 311 -10.97 -21.02 -17.72
N VAL A 312 -10.14 -21.57 -18.64
CA VAL A 312 -10.44 -21.61 -20.07
C VAL A 312 -10.14 -22.98 -20.67
N GLN A 313 -10.70 -23.25 -21.84
CA GLN A 313 -10.27 -24.34 -22.69
C GLN A 313 -9.37 -23.78 -23.80
N CYS A 314 -8.05 -23.96 -23.68
CA CYS A 314 -7.12 -23.56 -24.74
C CYS A 314 -7.20 -24.53 -25.92
N LEU A 315 -7.38 -24.00 -27.13
CA LEU A 315 -7.50 -24.80 -28.35
C LEU A 315 -6.19 -24.92 -29.12
N GLY A 316 -5.21 -24.05 -28.81
CA GLY A 316 -3.92 -23.98 -29.48
C GLY A 316 -3.57 -22.57 -29.93
N HIS A 317 -2.51 -22.47 -30.73
CA HIS A 317 -2.18 -21.26 -31.46
C HIS A 317 -3.00 -21.12 -32.75
N LYS A 318 -3.15 -19.90 -33.26
CA LYS A 318 -3.89 -19.63 -34.51
C LYS A 318 -3.42 -20.48 -35.70
N ASP A 319 -2.13 -20.83 -35.75
CA ASP A 319 -1.55 -21.64 -36.83
C ASP A 319 -1.76 -23.16 -36.62
N GLU A 320 -2.25 -23.56 -35.45
CA GLU A 320 -2.48 -24.96 -35.04
C GLU A 320 -3.97 -25.34 -35.09
N VAL A 321 -4.87 -24.36 -35.28
CA VAL A 321 -6.33 -24.56 -35.24
C VAL A 321 -6.94 -24.26 -36.60
N ASP A 322 -7.54 -25.29 -37.21
CA ASP A 322 -8.29 -25.17 -38.46
C ASP A 322 -9.81 -25.26 -38.23
N GLU A 323 -10.58 -25.10 -39.31
CA GLU A 323 -12.05 -25.15 -39.27
C GLU A 323 -12.56 -26.54 -38.80
N HIS A 324 -11.84 -27.61 -39.11
CA HIS A 324 -12.22 -28.97 -38.71
C HIS A 324 -12.09 -29.14 -37.19
N ALA A 325 -10.96 -28.73 -36.62
CA ALA A 325 -10.72 -28.72 -35.19
C ALA A 325 -11.77 -27.85 -34.47
N MET A 326 -12.03 -26.64 -34.97
CA MET A 326 -13.06 -25.75 -34.44
C MET A 326 -14.45 -26.41 -34.45
N THR A 327 -14.81 -27.06 -35.54
CA THR A 327 -16.09 -27.78 -35.68
C THR A 327 -16.23 -28.90 -34.66
N GLU A 328 -15.18 -29.71 -34.46
CA GLU A 328 -15.20 -30.81 -33.48
C GLU A 328 -15.31 -30.30 -32.04
N ILE A 329 -14.62 -29.21 -31.73
CA ILE A 329 -14.67 -28.58 -30.40
C ILE A 329 -16.07 -28.02 -30.12
N LEU A 330 -16.65 -27.27 -31.07
CA LEU A 330 -18.01 -26.75 -30.95
C LEU A 330 -19.01 -27.90 -30.79
N ARG A 331 -18.92 -28.95 -31.61
CA ARG A 331 -19.76 -30.16 -31.50
C ARG A 331 -19.67 -30.79 -30.12
N ARG A 332 -18.45 -30.97 -29.59
CA ARG A 332 -18.22 -31.56 -28.27
C ARG A 332 -18.80 -30.70 -27.15
N LEU A 333 -18.54 -29.40 -27.16
CA LEU A 333 -19.04 -28.46 -26.15
C LEU A 333 -20.57 -28.39 -26.17
N MET A 334 -21.17 -28.26 -27.35
CA MET A 334 -22.63 -28.24 -27.51
C MET A 334 -23.29 -29.54 -27.03
N LYS A 335 -22.66 -30.70 -27.30
CA LYS A 335 -23.18 -32.02 -26.90
C LYS A 335 -23.07 -32.25 -25.39
N ASN A 336 -21.94 -31.91 -24.79
CA ASN A 336 -21.66 -32.20 -23.38
C ASN A 336 -22.21 -31.13 -22.44
N GLY A 337 -22.46 -29.92 -22.95
CA GLY A 337 -22.80 -28.76 -22.12
C GLY A 337 -21.60 -28.23 -21.34
N LEU A 338 -21.87 -27.31 -20.43
CA LEU A 338 -20.87 -26.73 -19.52
C LEU A 338 -20.57 -27.69 -18.37
N GLU A 339 -19.28 -27.86 -18.07
CA GLU A 339 -18.81 -28.54 -16.86
C GLU A 339 -19.32 -27.80 -15.60
N SER A 340 -19.84 -28.54 -14.63
CA SER A 340 -20.23 -27.97 -13.33
C SER A 340 -19.04 -27.29 -12.63
N GLY A 341 -19.29 -26.12 -12.06
CA GLY A 341 -18.28 -25.31 -11.39
C GLY A 341 -17.28 -24.57 -12.29
N TRP A 342 -17.31 -24.70 -13.63
CA TRP A 342 -16.43 -23.91 -14.51
C TRP A 342 -16.71 -22.41 -14.38
N SER A 343 -17.99 -22.04 -14.42
CA SER A 343 -18.44 -20.65 -14.25
C SER A 343 -18.03 -20.06 -12.89
N GLU A 344 -18.17 -20.83 -11.81
CA GLU A 344 -17.80 -20.39 -10.45
C GLU A 344 -16.28 -20.19 -10.31
N ARG A 345 -15.46 -21.11 -10.85
CA ARG A 345 -14.00 -20.95 -10.85
C ARG A 345 -13.57 -19.68 -11.56
N CYS A 346 -14.21 -19.37 -12.69
CA CYS A 346 -13.98 -18.13 -13.44
C CYS A 346 -14.27 -16.89 -12.57
N GLY A 347 -15.46 -16.83 -11.97
CA GLY A 347 -15.86 -15.72 -11.11
C GLY A 347 -14.90 -15.53 -9.93
N HIS A 348 -14.55 -16.61 -9.21
CA HIS A 348 -13.63 -16.54 -8.08
C HIS A 348 -12.21 -16.08 -8.46
N ALA A 349 -11.78 -16.32 -9.70
CA ALA A 349 -10.45 -15.89 -10.14
C ALA A 349 -10.37 -14.37 -10.34
N VAL A 350 -11.47 -13.69 -10.67
CA VAL A 350 -11.48 -12.25 -11.01
C VAL A 350 -12.73 -11.55 -10.49
N GLU A 351 -12.59 -10.70 -9.48
CA GLU A 351 -13.74 -9.97 -8.91
C GLU A 351 -14.06 -8.65 -9.63
N GLY A 352 -13.22 -8.21 -10.57
CA GLY A 352 -13.37 -6.92 -11.26
C GLY A 352 -12.99 -5.68 -10.44
N LYS A 353 -12.45 -5.86 -9.23
CA LYS A 353 -12.09 -4.76 -8.31
C LYS A 353 -10.70 -4.16 -8.57
N GLY A 354 -9.95 -4.65 -9.55
CA GLY A 354 -8.54 -4.27 -9.78
C GLY A 354 -8.34 -2.77 -10.01
N THR A 355 -9.16 -2.14 -10.85
CA THR A 355 -9.13 -0.68 -11.09
C THR A 355 -9.27 0.13 -9.80
N SER A 356 -10.17 -0.28 -8.91
CA SER A 356 -10.37 0.38 -7.61
C SER A 356 -9.16 0.20 -6.68
N ARG A 357 -8.56 -1.01 -6.67
CA ARG A 357 -7.35 -1.30 -5.88
C ARG A 357 -6.16 -0.46 -6.34
N VAL A 358 -5.88 -0.46 -7.64
CA VAL A 358 -4.74 0.27 -8.23
C VAL A 358 -4.91 1.78 -8.03
N SER A 359 -6.10 2.32 -8.32
CA SER A 359 -6.36 3.74 -8.08
C SER A 359 -6.27 4.12 -6.60
N SER A 360 -6.56 3.22 -5.65
CA SER A 360 -6.37 3.50 -4.21
C SER A 360 -4.90 3.71 -3.89
N ILE A 361 -4.05 2.82 -4.37
CA ILE A 361 -2.61 2.89 -4.14
C ILE A 361 -2.04 4.22 -4.68
N LEU A 362 -2.45 4.62 -5.89
CA LEU A 362 -1.98 5.85 -6.53
C LEU A 362 -2.47 7.12 -5.80
N VAL A 363 -3.65 7.10 -5.17
CA VAL A 363 -4.22 8.25 -4.43
C VAL A 363 -3.78 8.29 -2.97
N VAL A 364 -3.47 7.15 -2.33
CA VAL A 364 -3.04 7.06 -0.92
C VAL A 364 -1.75 7.84 -0.66
N GLY A 365 -0.79 7.86 -1.61
CA GLY A 365 0.40 8.70 -1.52
C GLY A 365 1.42 8.26 -0.48
N ASP A 366 1.90 9.20 0.35
CA ASP A 366 2.89 8.91 1.39
C ASP A 366 2.22 8.31 2.62
N ILE A 367 2.12 6.99 2.58
CA ILE A 367 1.70 6.08 3.64
C ILE A 367 2.44 6.27 4.97
N ASN A 368 3.50 7.09 4.99
CA ASN A 368 4.25 7.43 6.20
C ASN A 368 3.53 8.45 7.10
N SER A 369 2.47 9.12 6.64
CA SER A 369 1.65 10.01 7.46
C SER A 369 0.25 9.44 7.64
N LEU A 370 0.08 8.68 8.72
CA LEU A 370 -1.20 8.12 9.16
C LEU A 370 -1.71 8.89 10.37
N HIS A 371 -3.03 8.91 10.53
CA HIS A 371 -3.66 9.29 11.79
C HIS A 371 -4.86 8.39 12.06
N ALA A 372 -5.13 8.17 13.35
CA ALA A 372 -6.30 7.42 13.79
C ALA A 372 -7.40 8.38 14.28
N ARG A 373 -8.64 8.12 13.87
CA ARG A 373 -9.85 8.79 14.37
C ARG A 373 -10.88 7.79 14.88
N PRO A 374 -11.75 8.15 15.84
CA PRO A 374 -12.86 7.30 16.22
C PRO A 374 -13.72 6.92 15.00
N ALA A 375 -14.12 5.66 14.92
CA ALA A 375 -15.03 5.20 13.89
C ALA A 375 -16.46 5.71 14.13
N THR A 376 -17.20 5.89 13.06
CA THR A 376 -18.57 6.39 13.02
C THR A 376 -19.48 5.43 12.28
N LEU A 377 -20.79 5.64 12.36
CA LEU A 377 -21.75 4.82 11.62
C LEU A 377 -21.53 4.90 10.09
N ASN A 378 -21.01 6.02 9.57
CA ASN A 378 -20.71 6.18 8.15
C ASN A 378 -19.57 5.28 7.67
N ASP A 379 -18.76 4.75 8.59
CA ASP A 379 -17.64 3.87 8.27
C ASP A 379 -18.07 2.40 8.06
N GLU A 380 -19.36 2.07 8.20
CA GLU A 380 -19.89 0.71 8.01
C GLU A 380 -19.51 0.11 6.65
N ARG A 381 -19.53 0.93 5.58
CA ARG A 381 -19.10 0.50 4.24
C ARG A 381 -17.62 0.15 4.18
N ILE A 382 -16.78 0.87 4.94
CA ILE A 382 -15.35 0.59 5.06
C ILE A 382 -15.18 -0.76 5.76
N VAL A 383 -15.89 -1.00 6.86
CA VAL A 383 -15.82 -2.27 7.61
C VAL A 383 -16.27 -3.46 6.77
N LEU A 384 -17.37 -3.32 6.02
CA LEU A 384 -17.83 -4.34 5.06
C LEU A 384 -16.78 -4.63 3.98
N CYS A 385 -16.12 -3.58 3.47
CA CYS A 385 -15.04 -3.72 2.49
C CYS A 385 -13.82 -4.44 3.09
N LEU A 386 -13.52 -4.19 4.36
CA LEU A 386 -12.41 -4.81 5.11
C LEU A 386 -12.70 -6.26 5.50
N SER A 387 -13.95 -6.62 5.81
CA SER A 387 -14.35 -7.95 6.30
C SER A 387 -14.56 -8.99 5.19
N ASN A 388 -14.89 -8.55 3.97
CA ASN A 388 -15.28 -9.44 2.87
C ASN A 388 -14.10 -10.18 2.19
N VAL A 389 -12.86 -10.04 2.66
CA VAL A 389 -11.65 -10.51 1.94
C VAL A 389 -10.80 -11.51 2.73
N SER A 390 -11.31 -12.10 3.82
CA SER A 390 -10.59 -13.17 4.54
C SER A 390 -10.61 -14.54 3.81
N SER A 391 -10.90 -14.59 2.51
CA SER A 391 -11.00 -15.84 1.73
C SER A 391 -9.79 -16.15 0.85
N THR A 392 -8.81 -15.24 0.72
CA THR A 392 -7.59 -15.50 -0.07
C THR A 392 -6.33 -15.39 0.80
N HIS A 393 -5.77 -16.57 1.10
CA HIS A 393 -4.43 -16.81 1.66
C HIS A 393 -4.15 -16.50 3.14
N THR A 394 -4.95 -17.06 4.06
CA THR A 394 -4.41 -17.74 5.25
C THR A 394 -5.43 -18.76 5.76
N LYS A 395 -5.19 -20.06 5.52
CA LYS A 395 -5.79 -21.10 6.35
C LYS A 395 -5.14 -21.00 7.73
N ASN A 396 -5.72 -20.20 8.61
CA ASN A 396 -5.69 -20.36 10.07
C ASN A 396 -6.69 -19.36 10.68
N SER A 397 -7.50 -19.86 11.61
CA SER A 397 -8.55 -19.22 12.41
C SER A 397 -9.89 -18.88 11.76
N THR A 398 -10.64 -19.92 11.37
CA THR A 398 -12.11 -19.85 11.36
C THR A 398 -12.67 -20.19 12.74
N ARG A 399 -13.13 -19.17 13.47
CA ARG A 399 -14.46 -19.19 14.11
C ARG A 399 -14.95 -17.75 14.23
N ASP A 400 -16.14 -17.55 13.67
CA ASP A 400 -16.98 -16.35 13.64
C ASP A 400 -16.45 -15.18 12.81
N ILE A 401 -16.38 -15.37 11.49
CA ILE A 401 -16.69 -14.29 10.56
C ILE A 401 -18.15 -14.48 10.15
N PRO A 402 -19.06 -13.73 10.76
CA PRO A 402 -20.48 -13.91 10.51
C PRO A 402 -20.83 -13.14 9.21
N GLN A 403 -21.83 -13.60 8.45
CA GLN A 403 -22.16 -13.12 7.09
C GLN A 403 -22.29 -11.58 7.02
N SER A 404 -22.27 -10.96 5.83
CA SER A 404 -22.24 -9.49 5.66
C SER A 404 -23.23 -8.70 6.54
N THR A 405 -24.41 -9.26 6.88
CA THR A 405 -25.39 -8.67 7.80
C THR A 405 -25.00 -8.76 9.28
N GLU A 406 -24.23 -9.76 9.70
CA GLU A 406 -23.71 -9.92 11.06
C GLU A 406 -22.43 -9.10 11.29
N THR A 407 -21.61 -8.84 10.27
CA THR A 407 -20.46 -7.93 10.37
C THR A 407 -20.91 -6.49 10.62
N THR A 408 -21.89 -5.99 9.87
CA THR A 408 -22.54 -4.69 10.12
C THR A 408 -23.11 -4.61 11.54
N LYS A 409 -23.87 -5.63 11.96
CA LYS A 409 -24.46 -5.68 13.32
C LYS A 409 -23.38 -5.73 14.40
N GLY A 410 -22.29 -6.46 14.17
CA GLY A 410 -21.13 -6.53 15.04
C GLY A 410 -20.43 -5.18 15.18
N PHE A 411 -20.19 -4.49 14.07
CA PHE A 411 -19.62 -3.14 14.07
C PHE A 411 -20.52 -2.14 14.80
N GLN A 412 -21.82 -2.12 14.49
CA GLN A 412 -22.79 -1.26 15.18
C GLN A 412 -22.88 -1.59 16.68
N LYS A 413 -22.76 -2.86 17.08
CA LYS A 413 -22.67 -3.27 18.49
C LYS A 413 -21.42 -2.70 19.15
N CYS A 414 -20.25 -2.79 18.49
CA CYS A 414 -19.01 -2.21 19.00
C CYS A 414 -19.12 -0.69 19.15
N LEU A 415 -19.77 0.01 18.23
CA LEU A 415 -19.99 1.46 18.35
C LEU A 415 -20.95 1.84 19.49
N ARG A 416 -21.92 0.97 19.83
CA ARG A 416 -22.87 1.22 20.92
C ARG A 416 -22.29 0.91 22.29
N ASP A 417 -21.46 -0.12 22.39
CA ASP A 417 -20.82 -0.55 23.63
C ASP A 417 -19.48 0.17 23.81
N ILE A 418 -19.57 1.46 24.14
CA ILE A 418 -18.43 2.32 24.43
C ILE A 418 -17.80 2.06 25.80
N ASP A 419 -18.17 1.02 26.54
CA ASP A 419 -17.43 0.65 27.75
C ASP A 419 -16.46 -0.49 27.44
N ASN A 420 -16.88 -1.40 26.55
CA ASN A 420 -16.08 -2.56 26.17
C ASN A 420 -15.36 -2.42 24.83
N TYR A 421 -15.75 -1.49 23.94
CA TYR A 421 -15.12 -1.38 22.62
C TYR A 421 -14.63 0.05 22.32
N ARG A 422 -13.46 0.16 21.68
CA ARG A 422 -12.95 1.41 21.10
C ARG A 422 -12.52 1.14 19.66
N VAL A 423 -13.28 1.67 18.71
CA VAL A 423 -13.02 1.46 17.29
C VAL A 423 -12.42 2.71 16.66
N PHE A 424 -11.32 2.54 15.94
CA PHE A 424 -10.60 3.59 15.23
C PHE A 424 -10.46 3.25 13.75
N ILE A 425 -10.67 4.25 12.91
CA ILE A 425 -10.25 4.23 11.51
C ILE A 425 -8.89 4.89 11.43
N VAL A 426 -7.91 4.15 10.92
CA VAL A 426 -6.61 4.68 10.54
C VAL A 426 -6.73 5.10 9.09
N GLU A 427 -6.37 6.34 8.81
CA GLU A 427 -6.43 6.92 7.47
C GLU A 427 -5.18 7.75 7.19
N THR A 428 -4.92 8.01 5.91
CA THR A 428 -3.82 8.91 5.51
C THR A 428 -4.16 10.36 5.79
N SER A 429 -3.16 11.25 5.71
CA SER A 429 -3.34 12.71 5.72
C SER A 429 -4.35 13.25 4.68
N SER A 430 -4.67 12.47 3.64
CA SER A 430 -5.71 12.78 2.64
C SER A 430 -7.08 12.16 2.97
N SER A 431 -7.29 11.72 4.22
CA SER A 431 -8.52 11.09 4.72
C SER A 431 -8.93 9.81 3.99
N ILE A 432 -7.96 9.04 3.49
CA ILE A 432 -8.21 7.75 2.86
C ILE A 432 -8.09 6.65 3.91
N PRO A 433 -9.16 5.92 4.25
CA PRO A 433 -9.14 4.84 5.21
C PRO A 433 -8.21 3.71 4.75
N VAL A 434 -7.31 3.30 5.62
CA VAL A 434 -6.33 2.26 5.33
C VAL A 434 -6.47 1.02 6.21
N SER A 435 -6.88 1.21 7.46
CA SER A 435 -7.08 0.13 8.42
C SER A 435 -8.20 0.49 9.40
N MET A 436 -8.83 -0.52 9.96
CA MET A 436 -9.64 -0.40 11.17
C MET A 436 -8.91 -1.10 12.31
N VAL A 437 -8.69 -0.41 13.41
CA VAL A 437 -8.18 -0.99 14.65
C VAL A 437 -9.30 -0.91 15.66
N CYS A 438 -9.55 -1.97 16.41
CA CYS A 438 -10.39 -1.84 17.58
C CYS A 438 -9.80 -2.51 18.82
N PHE A 439 -10.13 -1.94 19.96
CA PHE A 439 -9.74 -2.42 21.26
C PHE A 439 -10.99 -3.00 21.92
N SER A 440 -10.92 -4.26 22.35
CA SER A 440 -11.99 -4.97 23.06
C SER A 440 -11.56 -5.20 24.50
N ARG A 441 -12.37 -4.76 25.45
CA ARG A 441 -12.10 -4.88 26.88
C ARG A 441 -12.56 -6.24 27.38
N HIS A 442 -11.67 -6.95 28.05
CA HIS A 442 -11.95 -8.16 28.81
C HIS A 442 -11.52 -7.91 30.27
N GLU A 443 -12.51 -7.72 31.14
CA GLU A 443 -12.34 -7.30 32.53
C GLU A 443 -11.58 -5.96 32.64
N THR A 444 -10.30 -6.02 33.01
CA THR A 444 -9.41 -4.85 33.15
C THR A 444 -8.43 -4.71 32.00
N SER A 445 -8.37 -5.67 31.07
CA SER A 445 -7.41 -5.71 29.96
C SER A 445 -8.04 -5.43 28.60
N TRP A 446 -7.26 -4.86 27.69
CA TRP A 446 -7.64 -4.63 26.30
C TRP A 446 -6.97 -5.66 25.39
N SER A 447 -7.77 -6.30 24.52
CA SER A 447 -7.31 -7.04 23.35
C SER A 447 -7.41 -6.15 22.11
N ILE A 448 -6.57 -6.41 21.10
CA ILE A 448 -6.47 -5.61 19.89
C ILE A 448 -6.75 -6.49 18.68
N TRP A 449 -7.66 -6.06 17.81
CA TRP A 449 -7.84 -6.60 16.46
C TRP A 449 -7.54 -5.50 15.42
N ILE A 450 -7.07 -5.89 14.24
CA ILE A 450 -6.81 -4.98 13.14
C ILE A 450 -7.30 -5.60 11.83
N LEU A 451 -7.94 -4.78 10.99
CA LEU A 451 -8.31 -5.12 9.63
C LEU A 451 -7.68 -4.11 8.68
N HIS A 452 -6.90 -4.58 7.71
CA HIS A 452 -6.29 -3.74 6.67
C HIS A 452 -7.14 -3.73 5.41
N GLN A 453 -7.08 -2.62 4.66
CA GLN A 453 -7.52 -2.61 3.27
C GLN A 453 -6.71 -3.68 2.51
N PRO A 454 -7.35 -4.71 1.92
CA PRO A 454 -6.66 -5.90 1.41
C PRO A 454 -5.54 -5.61 0.41
N HIS A 455 -5.67 -4.51 -0.34
CA HIS A 455 -4.74 -4.06 -1.38
C HIS A 455 -3.73 -3.01 -0.89
N LEU A 456 -3.88 -2.51 0.34
CA LEU A 456 -2.94 -1.59 0.99
C LEU A 456 -2.13 -2.26 2.11
N GLY A 457 -2.49 -3.49 2.53
CA GLY A 457 -1.79 -4.23 3.58
C GLY A 457 -0.33 -4.56 3.27
N SER A 458 0.04 -4.69 1.99
CA SER A 458 1.45 -4.82 1.56
C SER A 458 2.24 -3.52 1.71
N PHE A 459 1.55 -2.38 1.78
CA PHE A 459 2.11 -1.04 1.86
C PHE A 459 2.12 -0.50 3.31
N ILE A 460 1.25 -1.02 4.19
CA ILE A 460 1.03 -0.50 5.55
C ILE A 460 1.34 -1.59 6.55
N LYS A 461 2.35 -1.34 7.38
CA LYS A 461 2.73 -2.27 8.45
C LYS A 461 1.73 -2.18 9.58
N ASP A 462 1.33 -3.33 10.12
CA ASP A 462 0.45 -3.45 11.29
C ASP A 462 0.85 -2.45 12.38
N ASP A 463 2.15 -2.36 12.67
CA ASP A 463 2.72 -1.46 13.68
C ASP A 463 2.33 0.00 13.49
N MET A 464 2.39 0.53 12.27
CA MET A 464 2.12 1.95 12.03
C MET A 464 0.65 2.28 12.32
N ALA A 465 -0.26 1.39 11.92
CA ALA A 465 -1.69 1.55 12.19
C ALA A 465 -2.02 1.37 13.68
N LEU A 466 -1.35 0.41 14.34
CA LEU A 466 -1.52 0.15 15.76
C LEU A 466 -0.95 1.27 16.63
N GLU A 467 0.21 1.84 16.27
CA GLU A 467 0.83 2.98 16.95
C GLU A 467 -0.14 4.18 16.97
N GLU A 468 -0.67 4.57 15.81
CA GLU A 468 -1.64 5.66 15.70
C GLU A 468 -2.93 5.39 16.49
N ALA A 469 -3.46 4.17 16.40
CA ALA A 469 -4.67 3.79 17.13
C ALA A 469 -4.46 3.79 18.65
N LEU A 470 -3.29 3.34 19.13
CA LEU A 470 -2.92 3.40 20.56
C LEU A 470 -2.78 4.84 21.05
N LEU A 471 -2.20 5.75 20.25
CA LEU A 471 -2.14 7.18 20.56
C LEU A 471 -3.54 7.78 20.66
N ALA A 472 -4.43 7.46 19.73
CA ALA A 472 -5.81 7.92 19.75
C ALA A 472 -6.58 7.37 20.97
N LEU A 473 -6.41 6.09 21.29
CA LEU A 473 -6.97 5.48 22.50
C LEU A 473 -6.50 6.20 23.75
N ARG A 474 -5.18 6.41 23.91
CA ARG A 474 -4.60 7.10 25.07
C ARG A 474 -5.09 8.54 25.21
N LYS A 475 -5.20 9.28 24.10
CA LYS A 475 -5.73 10.65 24.08
C LYS A 475 -7.19 10.71 24.54
N SER A 476 -7.99 9.69 24.20
CA SER A 476 -9.41 9.62 24.54
C SER A 476 -9.72 9.03 25.92
N SER A 477 -8.76 8.37 26.57
CA SER A 477 -8.93 7.72 27.87
C SER A 477 -8.17 8.45 28.96
N ALA A 478 -8.75 8.54 30.16
CA ALA A 478 -8.04 8.97 31.37
C ALA A 478 -7.60 7.77 32.25
N GLU A 479 -8.08 6.56 31.93
CA GLU A 479 -7.85 5.34 32.73
C GLU A 479 -6.47 4.73 32.49
N VAL A 480 -6.03 3.84 33.36
CA VAL A 480 -4.88 2.97 33.06
C VAL A 480 -5.25 2.04 31.91
N LEU A 481 -4.41 1.99 30.88
CA LEU A 481 -4.56 1.02 29.79
C LEU A 481 -3.77 -0.20 30.18
N ILE A 482 -4.40 -1.37 30.24
CA ILE A 482 -3.73 -2.64 30.53
C ILE A 482 -3.91 -3.53 29.30
N PHE A 483 -2.81 -4.08 28.81
CA PHE A 483 -2.76 -5.00 27.68
C PHE A 483 -2.13 -6.30 28.15
N SER A 484 -2.85 -7.41 28.04
CA SER A 484 -2.33 -8.72 28.40
C SER A 484 -1.73 -9.38 27.16
N GLY A 485 -0.47 -9.84 27.27
CA GLY A 485 0.21 -10.63 26.24
C GLY A 485 -0.70 -11.74 25.68
N MET A 486 -0.75 -11.81 24.35
CA MET A 486 -1.72 -12.57 23.56
C MET A 486 -1.89 -14.00 24.06
N GLN A 487 -3.08 -14.35 24.55
CA GLN A 487 -3.47 -15.75 24.73
C GLN A 487 -3.63 -16.38 23.33
N ASN A 488 -2.97 -17.52 23.14
CA ASN A 488 -3.11 -18.44 22.01
C ASN A 488 -4.56 -18.57 21.52
N ASP A 489 -4.77 -18.38 20.21
CA ASP A 489 -5.07 -19.48 19.26
C ASP A 489 -5.67 -18.98 17.93
N ASN A 490 -6.02 -17.70 17.75
CA ASN A 490 -6.80 -17.30 16.57
C ASN A 490 -6.43 -15.97 15.89
N MET A 491 -5.26 -15.41 16.14
CA MET A 491 -4.69 -14.37 15.27
C MET A 491 -3.37 -14.86 14.70
N ALA A 492 -3.15 -14.67 13.39
CA ALA A 492 -1.82 -14.80 12.82
C ALA A 492 -0.86 -13.98 13.70
N PRO A 493 0.31 -14.52 14.10
CA PRO A 493 1.30 -13.72 14.82
C PRO A 493 1.52 -12.45 14.00
N MET A 494 1.32 -11.27 14.61
CA MET A 494 1.44 -9.99 13.92
C MET A 494 2.66 -10.05 13.00
N SER A 495 2.53 -9.68 11.74
CA SER A 495 3.68 -9.66 10.83
C SER A 495 4.80 -8.74 11.36
N ALA A 496 4.43 -7.77 12.20
CA ALA A 496 5.28 -6.99 13.09
C ALA A 496 6.28 -7.81 13.91
N ALA A 497 5.85 -8.98 14.41
CA ALA A 497 6.69 -9.89 15.17
C ALA A 497 7.92 -10.28 14.36
N LYS A 498 7.87 -10.38 13.03
CA LYS A 498 9.07 -10.69 12.21
C LYS A 498 10.08 -9.54 12.13
N ARG A 499 9.64 -8.28 12.27
CA ARG A 499 10.53 -7.11 12.22
C ARG A 499 11.20 -6.87 13.57
N TYR A 500 10.46 -7.11 14.66
CA TYR A 500 10.97 -7.05 16.03
C TYR A 500 11.70 -8.33 16.47
N ALA A 501 11.39 -9.50 15.86
CA ALA A 501 12.06 -10.77 16.15
C ALA A 501 13.47 -10.88 15.57
N ARG A 502 13.97 -9.89 14.80
CA ARG A 502 15.40 -9.87 14.42
C ARG A 502 16.33 -9.82 15.64
N TYR A 503 15.80 -9.49 16.81
CA TYR A 503 16.52 -9.47 18.09
C TYR A 503 15.95 -10.47 19.12
N ALA A 504 14.94 -11.27 18.76
CA ALA A 504 14.38 -12.27 19.65
C ALA A 504 15.29 -13.51 19.64
N ASN A 505 16.16 -13.63 20.63
CA ASN A 505 16.80 -14.90 20.95
C ASN A 505 15.71 -15.92 21.29
N SER A 506 15.79 -17.09 20.66
CA SER A 506 14.83 -18.20 20.71
C SER A 506 14.79 -18.94 22.07
N THR A 507 14.97 -18.23 23.18
CA THR A 507 14.92 -18.78 24.53
C THR A 507 13.59 -18.43 25.18
N ARG A 508 12.95 -19.40 25.85
CA ARG A 508 11.76 -19.21 26.70
C ARG A 508 12.01 -18.12 27.74
N GLN A 509 11.74 -16.87 27.38
CA GLN A 509 11.83 -15.74 28.28
C GLN A 509 10.61 -15.73 29.19
N LYS A 510 10.82 -15.41 30.47
CA LYS A 510 9.73 -15.29 31.44
C LYS A 510 8.79 -14.17 31.02
N ARG A 511 7.48 -14.42 31.02
CA ARG A 511 6.47 -13.38 30.80
C ARG A 511 6.49 -12.41 31.99
N LEU A 512 6.71 -11.12 31.72
CA LEU A 512 6.77 -10.06 32.71
C LEU A 512 5.50 -9.18 32.67
N GLU A 513 5.17 -8.60 33.82
CA GLU A 513 4.20 -7.52 33.96
C GLU A 513 4.93 -6.18 34.02
N ILE A 514 4.81 -5.41 32.94
CA ILE A 514 5.57 -4.18 32.71
C ILE A 514 4.62 -2.98 32.74
N ALA A 515 4.98 -1.93 33.48
CA ALA A 515 4.25 -0.67 33.49
C ALA A 515 5.07 0.46 32.87
N VAL A 516 4.38 1.37 32.19
CA VAL A 516 4.93 2.62 31.66
C VAL A 516 4.15 3.78 32.25
N CYS A 517 4.86 4.70 32.89
CA CYS A 517 4.31 5.94 33.42
C CYS A 517 5.00 7.14 32.75
N THR A 518 4.19 8.08 32.26
CA THR A 518 4.64 9.23 31.46
C THR A 518 3.80 10.45 31.80
N ASP A 519 4.35 11.66 31.78
CA ASP A 519 3.49 12.84 31.94
C ASP A 519 2.52 12.98 30.75
N ARG A 520 1.27 13.40 31.00
CA ARG A 520 0.20 13.49 29.98
C ARG A 520 0.62 14.32 28.74
N GLY A 521 1.38 15.39 28.95
CA GLY A 521 1.86 16.28 27.88
C GLY A 521 3.28 15.95 27.40
N SER A 522 3.88 14.83 27.81
CA SER A 522 5.26 14.53 27.44
C SER A 522 5.39 14.20 25.94
N TRP A 523 6.45 14.73 25.33
CA TRP A 523 6.85 14.46 23.96
C TRP A 523 7.14 12.96 23.72
N ILE A 524 7.59 12.21 24.75
CA ILE A 524 7.91 10.78 24.62
C ILE A 524 6.66 9.94 24.32
N ASN A 525 5.46 10.45 24.63
CA ASN A 525 4.21 9.72 24.44
C ASN A 525 3.98 9.31 22.98
N ALA A 526 4.57 10.03 22.01
CA ALA A 526 4.53 9.66 20.60
C ALA A 526 5.26 8.33 20.32
N SER A 527 6.27 7.99 21.13
CA SER A 527 7.14 6.83 20.94
C SER A 527 6.80 5.66 21.88
N VAL A 528 6.01 5.88 22.93
CA VAL A 528 5.56 4.84 23.87
C VAL A 528 4.82 3.68 23.18
N PRO A 529 3.93 3.89 22.18
CA PRO A 529 3.27 2.79 21.48
C PRO A 529 4.25 1.77 20.88
N LYS A 530 5.38 2.22 20.31
CA LYS A 530 6.44 1.33 19.79
C LYS A 530 6.98 0.40 20.86
N LEU A 531 7.17 0.92 22.07
CA LEU A 531 7.66 0.15 23.21
C LEU A 531 6.62 -0.86 23.69
N ILE A 532 5.37 -0.43 23.84
CA ILE A 532 4.25 -1.29 24.25
C ILE A 532 4.06 -2.44 23.26
N LEU A 533 3.95 -2.14 21.96
CA LEU A 533 3.75 -3.16 20.92
C LEU A 533 4.93 -4.13 20.84
N GLY A 534 6.16 -3.65 21.02
CA GLY A 534 7.35 -4.49 21.10
C GLY A 534 7.28 -5.52 22.22
N TRP A 535 6.93 -5.09 23.44
CA TRP A 535 6.80 -5.99 24.59
C TRP A 535 5.58 -6.92 24.50
N LEU A 536 4.47 -6.47 23.91
CA LEU A 536 3.32 -7.34 23.64
C LEU A 536 3.68 -8.44 22.65
N ALA A 537 4.45 -8.13 21.60
CA ALA A 537 4.96 -9.11 20.63
C ALA A 537 5.95 -10.10 21.25
N GLU A 538 6.69 -9.70 22.29
CA GLU A 538 7.55 -10.56 23.12
C GLU A 538 6.75 -11.40 24.15
N GLY A 539 5.43 -11.22 24.21
CA GLY A 539 4.52 -11.98 25.07
C GLY A 539 4.35 -11.42 26.48
N HIS A 540 4.87 -10.23 26.78
CA HIS A 540 4.70 -9.55 28.06
C HIS A 540 3.30 -8.95 28.22
N SER A 541 2.91 -8.66 29.47
CA SER A 541 1.73 -7.85 29.76
C SER A 541 2.19 -6.42 30.04
N VAL A 542 1.54 -5.42 29.45
CA VAL A 542 1.97 -4.02 29.53
C VAL A 542 0.84 -3.13 30.02
N SER A 543 1.12 -2.25 30.99
CA SER A 543 0.20 -1.20 31.43
C SER A 543 0.77 0.18 31.14
N TRP A 544 -0.09 1.13 30.77
CA TRP A 544 0.28 2.52 30.48
C TRP A 544 -0.65 3.51 31.20
N SER A 545 -0.05 4.39 32.01
CA SER A 545 -0.76 5.47 32.70
C SER A 545 0.01 6.80 32.64
N HIS A 546 -0.72 7.88 32.92
CA HIS A 546 -0.16 9.21 33.17
C HIS A 546 -0.11 9.58 34.66
N ASP A 547 -0.46 8.64 35.53
CA ASP A 547 -0.43 8.79 36.97
C ASP A 547 0.06 7.49 37.61
N ALA A 548 1.26 7.53 38.20
CA ALA A 548 1.88 6.36 38.83
C ALA A 548 1.01 5.74 39.93
N SER A 549 0.16 6.52 40.61
CA SER A 549 -0.68 6.02 41.70
C SER A 549 -1.80 5.07 41.22
N THR A 550 -2.19 5.19 39.94
CA THR A 550 -3.24 4.39 39.30
C THR A 550 -2.74 3.06 38.74
N LEU A 551 -1.43 2.85 38.71
CA LEU A 551 -0.84 1.64 38.13
C LEU A 551 -1.04 0.42 39.06
N PRO A 552 -1.28 -0.78 38.48
CA PRO A 552 -1.73 -1.96 39.23
C PRO A 552 -0.63 -2.68 40.04
N GLY A 553 0.64 -2.33 39.86
CA GLY A 553 1.78 -3.16 40.30
C GLY A 553 2.25 -4.11 39.20
N GLY A 554 3.31 -4.88 39.48
CA GLY A 554 3.88 -5.84 38.52
C GLY A 554 5.36 -6.15 38.77
N ASP A 555 6.04 -6.63 37.74
CA ASP A 555 7.48 -6.89 37.81
C ASP A 555 8.28 -5.60 37.65
N LEU A 556 7.98 -4.81 36.62
CA LEU A 556 8.77 -3.64 36.21
C LEU A 556 7.88 -2.41 36.04
N CYS A 557 8.37 -1.23 36.42
CA CYS A 557 7.73 0.05 36.11
C CYS A 557 8.74 1.04 35.53
N PHE A 558 8.50 1.54 34.32
CA PHE A 558 9.31 2.56 33.65
C PHE A 558 8.67 3.94 33.80
N TYR A 559 9.38 4.88 34.41
CA TYR A 559 9.02 6.29 34.49
C TYR A 559 9.76 7.05 33.39
N LEU A 560 9.09 7.25 32.24
CA LEU A 560 9.67 7.87 31.05
C LEU A 560 9.21 9.32 30.95
N SER A 561 10.13 10.27 31.09
CA SER A 561 9.81 11.71 31.12
C SER A 561 8.65 12.02 32.10
N TYR A 562 8.72 11.47 33.31
CA TYR A 562 7.72 11.65 34.36
C TYR A 562 8.28 12.60 35.43
N GLY A 563 7.76 13.82 35.50
CA GLY A 563 8.29 14.90 36.33
C GLY A 563 7.85 14.88 37.79
N ARG A 564 7.28 13.79 38.31
CA ARG A 564 6.83 13.70 39.71
C ARG A 564 7.64 12.68 40.48
N ILE A 565 7.96 13.00 41.72
CA ILE A 565 8.56 12.05 42.65
C ILE A 565 7.51 10.99 42.98
N VAL A 566 7.86 9.73 42.78
CA VAL A 566 7.01 8.58 43.10
C VAL A 566 7.34 8.14 44.52
N ASP A 567 6.34 8.10 45.41
CA ASP A 567 6.56 7.72 46.80
C ASP A 567 6.93 6.23 46.98
N ALA A 568 7.53 5.90 48.12
CA ALA A 568 7.98 4.54 48.42
C ALA A 568 6.84 3.51 48.38
N LYS A 569 5.61 3.91 48.76
CA LYS A 569 4.41 3.04 48.73
C LYS A 569 4.00 2.65 47.31
N THR A 570 4.16 3.56 46.36
CA THR A 570 3.86 3.32 44.95
C THR A 570 4.97 2.51 44.30
N ARG A 571 6.24 2.83 44.60
CA ARG A 571 7.39 2.07 44.10
C ARG A 571 7.40 0.62 44.60
N SER A 572 6.97 0.37 45.84
CA SER A 572 6.92 -0.98 46.42
C SER A 572 5.91 -1.93 45.75
N ARG A 573 5.06 -1.44 44.82
CA ARG A 573 4.18 -2.29 44.00
C ARG A 573 4.92 -3.01 42.87
N TYR A 574 6.18 -2.66 42.63
CA TYR A 574 7.02 -3.18 41.55
C TYR A 574 8.34 -3.73 42.10
N LYS A 575 8.89 -4.75 41.45
CA LYS A 575 10.21 -5.31 41.82
C LYS A 575 11.34 -4.39 41.41
N ASN A 576 11.23 -3.76 40.25
CA ASN A 576 12.16 -2.74 39.75
C ASN A 576 11.40 -1.53 39.20
N ASN A 577 11.88 -0.34 39.53
CA ASN A 577 11.34 0.97 39.21
C ASN A 577 12.38 1.75 38.42
N LEU A 578 12.19 1.87 37.12
CA LEU A 578 13.23 2.28 36.19
C LEU A 578 13.00 3.70 35.71
N VAL A 579 14.05 4.52 35.72
CA VAL A 579 14.05 5.89 35.20
C VAL A 579 15.06 5.99 34.08
N VAL A 580 14.70 6.71 33.01
CA VAL A 580 15.63 7.08 31.95
C VAL A 580 15.92 8.56 32.05
N HIS A 581 17.18 8.90 32.28
CA HIS A 581 17.64 10.27 32.55
C HIS A 581 18.77 10.68 31.60
N ALA A 582 18.65 11.84 30.97
CA ALA A 582 19.56 12.27 29.90
C ALA A 582 20.81 13.00 30.44
N SER A 583 21.56 12.34 31.34
CA SER A 583 22.87 12.80 31.84
C SER A 583 23.80 11.61 32.19
N ASP A 584 25.09 11.90 32.41
CA ASP A 584 26.14 10.91 32.77
C ASP A 584 26.29 10.76 34.28
N LEU A 585 25.18 10.46 34.97
CA LEU A 585 25.08 10.44 36.44
C LEU A 585 26.31 9.89 37.18
N PRO A 586 26.76 10.52 38.29
CA PRO A 586 26.02 11.45 39.15
C PRO A 586 26.01 12.94 38.72
N LYS A 587 26.68 13.29 37.62
CA LYS A 587 26.64 14.65 37.08
C LYS A 587 25.35 14.91 36.30
N GLY A 588 24.72 16.05 36.53
CA GLY A 588 23.54 16.48 35.78
C GLY A 588 22.22 15.88 36.26
N ARG A 589 22.07 15.61 37.57
CA ARG A 589 20.78 15.25 38.20
C ARG A 589 19.73 16.35 38.00
N GLY A 590 18.45 16.03 38.19
CA GLY A 590 17.39 17.03 38.22
C GLY A 590 16.76 17.29 36.85
N TRP A 591 16.59 18.56 36.47
CA TRP A 591 15.62 18.91 35.43
C TRP A 591 16.26 19.21 34.07
N SER A 592 15.60 18.72 33.01
CA SER A 592 15.91 19.05 31.61
C SER A 592 17.39 18.93 31.22
N PRO A 593 18.12 17.87 31.64
CA PRO A 593 19.56 17.80 31.45
C PRO A 593 19.98 17.83 29.98
N ALA A 594 19.21 17.21 29.08
CA ALA A 594 19.49 17.24 27.65
C ALA A 594 19.54 18.69 27.09
N SER A 595 18.61 19.55 27.50
CA SER A 595 18.59 20.94 27.04
C SER A 595 19.81 21.72 27.55
N TRP A 596 20.21 21.51 28.80
CA TRP A 596 21.39 22.15 29.37
C TRP A 596 22.68 21.68 28.71
N LEU A 597 22.84 20.37 28.50
CA LEU A 597 23.99 19.80 27.81
C LEU A 597 24.11 20.31 26.36
N ILE A 598 22.98 20.48 25.65
CA ILE A 598 23.00 21.08 24.30
C ILE A 598 23.45 22.54 24.37
N LEU A 599 23.01 23.33 25.36
CA LEU A 599 23.49 24.70 25.57
C LEU A 599 24.99 24.76 25.86
N GLU A 600 25.51 23.79 26.61
CA GLU A 600 26.95 23.62 26.89
C GLU A 600 27.74 23.18 25.66
N GLY A 601 27.07 22.82 24.55
CA GLY A 601 27.71 22.50 23.28
C GLY A 601 28.30 21.10 23.23
N VAL A 602 27.73 20.13 23.95
CA VAL A 602 28.21 18.74 23.90
C VAL A 602 28.02 18.13 22.50
N GLU A 603 29.00 17.33 22.08
CA GLU A 603 28.96 16.55 20.83
C GLU A 603 28.17 15.25 20.98
N ARG A 604 27.87 14.84 22.21
CA ARG A 604 27.12 13.62 22.51
C ARG A 604 26.27 13.76 23.76
N LEU A 605 25.03 13.27 23.71
CA LEU A 605 24.13 13.22 24.86
C LEU A 605 24.22 11.86 25.55
N PRO A 606 24.58 11.81 26.84
CA PRO A 606 24.46 10.60 27.64
C PRO A 606 23.00 10.37 28.04
N LEU A 607 22.57 9.12 27.96
CA LEU A 607 21.27 8.65 28.42
C LEU A 607 21.49 7.46 29.37
N THR A 608 21.01 7.59 30.60
CA THR A 608 21.24 6.65 31.70
C THR A 608 19.94 6.01 32.14
N LEU A 609 19.88 4.68 32.14
CA LEU A 609 18.82 3.89 32.76
C LEU A 609 19.25 3.50 34.18
N LEU A 610 18.44 3.85 35.17
CA LEU A 610 18.75 3.63 36.58
C LEU A 610 17.52 3.16 37.38
N GLU A 611 17.77 2.60 38.56
CA GLU A 611 16.75 2.27 39.55
C GLU A 611 16.29 3.55 40.30
N ALA A 612 14.99 3.68 40.56
CA ALA A 612 14.40 4.79 41.27
C ALA A 612 14.49 4.58 42.78
N VAL A 613 15.17 5.51 43.45
CA VAL A 613 15.29 5.57 44.91
C VAL A 613 14.67 6.86 45.44
N ASP A 614 14.64 7.05 46.77
CA ASP A 614 14.05 8.27 47.36
C ASP A 614 14.78 9.56 46.97
N ALA A 615 16.09 9.48 46.80
CA ALA A 615 16.89 10.59 46.29
C ALA A 615 16.79 10.69 44.76
N VAL A 616 16.53 11.90 44.26
CA VAL A 616 16.36 12.19 42.82
C VAL A 616 17.62 11.78 42.05
N ASP A 617 17.44 10.95 41.03
CA ASP A 617 18.46 10.47 40.10
C ASP A 617 19.71 9.87 40.77
N ALA A 618 19.55 9.27 41.95
CA ALA A 618 20.66 8.80 42.78
C ALA A 618 20.79 7.27 42.87
N GLY A 619 19.93 6.52 42.18
CA GLY A 619 19.94 5.07 42.27
C GLY A 619 21.01 4.39 41.41
N PRO A 620 21.20 3.08 41.60
CA PRO A 620 22.11 2.28 40.79
C PRO A 620 21.82 2.40 39.30
N ILE A 621 22.89 2.51 38.51
CA ILE A 621 22.82 2.59 37.05
C ILE A 621 22.83 1.17 36.49
N TYR A 622 21.88 0.86 35.61
CA TYR A 622 21.87 -0.39 34.86
C TYR A 622 22.56 -0.24 33.51
N LEU A 623 22.21 0.80 32.75
CA LEU A 623 22.69 0.98 31.38
C LEU A 623 22.94 2.44 31.05
N GLN A 624 23.85 2.66 30.10
CA GLN A 624 24.10 3.95 29.51
C GLN A 624 24.26 3.84 28.00
N LYS A 625 23.79 4.88 27.30
CA LYS A 625 23.97 5.06 25.86
C LYS A 625 24.43 6.49 25.60
N TRP A 626 25.30 6.66 24.61
CA TRP A 626 25.75 7.97 24.15
C TRP A 626 25.21 8.23 22.74
N ILE A 627 24.46 9.32 22.60
CA ILE A 627 23.80 9.71 21.36
C ILE A 627 24.68 10.77 20.70
N PRO A 628 25.24 10.53 19.51
CA PRO A 628 26.02 11.55 18.81
C PRO A 628 25.11 12.70 18.34
N LEU A 629 25.64 13.92 18.40
CA LEU A 629 25.02 15.13 17.87
C LEU A 629 25.94 15.74 16.79
N HIS A 630 25.33 16.19 15.70
CA HIS A 630 25.99 16.86 14.59
C HIS A 630 25.96 18.39 14.71
N GLY A 631 25.23 18.92 15.69
CA GLY A 631 25.18 20.36 15.99
C GLY A 631 24.11 21.13 15.23
N ALA A 632 23.31 20.45 14.41
CA ALA A 632 22.23 21.05 13.60
C ALA A 632 20.83 20.61 14.03
N GLU A 633 20.71 19.64 14.95
CA GLU A 633 19.45 19.07 15.46
C GLU A 633 18.62 20.14 16.18
N LEU A 634 17.37 20.33 15.77
CA LEU A 634 16.37 21.08 16.51
C LEU A 634 15.68 20.20 17.56
N ILE A 635 14.79 20.79 18.36
CA ILE A 635 14.17 20.13 19.52
C ILE A 635 13.52 18.79 19.20
N ASP A 636 12.79 18.71 18.09
CA ASP A 636 12.12 17.49 17.68
C ASP A 636 13.14 16.44 17.20
N ASP A 637 14.19 16.85 16.47
CA ASP A 637 15.24 15.95 15.99
C ASP A 637 15.94 15.23 17.15
N TRP A 638 16.42 15.96 18.16
CA TRP A 638 17.13 15.32 19.27
C TRP A 638 16.20 14.67 20.28
N ARG A 639 14.93 15.09 20.39
CA ARG A 639 13.90 14.34 21.14
C ARG A 639 13.66 12.97 20.52
N ASP A 640 13.56 12.88 19.19
CA ASP A 640 13.42 11.61 18.49
C ASP A 640 14.62 10.68 18.75
N LEU A 641 15.85 11.23 18.70
CA LEU A 641 17.06 10.47 19.04
C LEU A 641 17.05 9.96 20.49
N ILE A 642 16.61 10.78 21.46
CA ILE A 642 16.47 10.35 22.86
C ILE A 642 15.35 9.31 22.99
N ALA A 643 14.24 9.44 22.25
CA ALA A 643 13.16 8.45 22.28
C ALA A 643 13.63 7.08 21.82
N ASP A 644 14.34 7.01 20.70
CA ASP A 644 14.87 5.76 20.15
C ASP A 644 15.87 5.13 21.13
N ALA A 645 16.78 5.93 21.68
CA ALA A 645 17.71 5.47 22.71
C ALA A 645 17.00 5.01 24.01
N THR A 646 15.90 5.67 24.39
CA THR A 646 15.08 5.29 25.55
C THR A 646 14.43 3.94 25.33
N ILE A 647 13.84 3.71 24.14
CA ILE A 647 13.24 2.43 23.76
C ILE A 647 14.29 1.32 23.79
N ASP A 648 15.47 1.56 23.22
CA ASP A 648 16.56 0.59 23.19
C ASP A 648 17.02 0.20 24.60
N LEU A 649 17.22 1.19 25.49
CA LEU A 649 17.60 0.94 26.88
C LEU A 649 16.53 0.13 27.62
N ALA A 650 15.26 0.52 27.48
CA ALA A 650 14.15 -0.15 28.15
C ALA A 650 13.99 -1.60 27.67
N ARG A 651 14.04 -1.85 26.36
CA ARG A 651 13.98 -3.21 25.81
C ARG A 651 15.19 -4.04 26.19
N SER A 652 16.39 -3.46 26.16
CA SER A 652 17.62 -4.17 26.56
C SER A 652 17.63 -4.58 28.03
N PHE A 653 17.01 -3.78 28.90
CA PHE A 653 16.80 -4.15 30.30
C PHE A 653 15.83 -5.32 30.42
N VAL A 654 14.66 -5.23 29.78
CA VAL A 654 13.63 -6.29 29.81
C VAL A 654 14.18 -7.59 29.25
N SER A 655 14.91 -7.54 28.13
CA SER A 655 15.44 -8.72 27.46
C SER A 655 16.53 -9.43 28.26
N ARG A 656 17.16 -8.77 29.24
CA ARG A 656 18.20 -9.31 30.12
C ARG A 656 17.76 -9.41 31.59
N HIS A 657 16.47 -9.29 31.86
CA HIS A 657 15.95 -9.46 33.21
C HIS A 657 15.77 -10.95 33.53
N PRO A 658 16.21 -11.43 34.72
CA PRO A 658 16.74 -10.67 35.86
C PRO A 658 18.28 -10.53 35.89
N GLU A 659 19.03 -11.09 34.94
CA GLU A 659 20.49 -11.14 34.98
C GLU A 659 21.15 -9.75 35.07
N ILE A 660 20.58 -8.76 34.38
CA ILE A 660 21.05 -7.37 34.37
C ILE A 660 21.08 -6.73 35.76
N LEU A 661 20.33 -7.27 36.73
CA LEU A 661 20.35 -6.76 38.11
C LEU A 661 21.73 -6.93 38.77
N HIS A 662 22.53 -7.91 38.33
CA HIS A 662 23.90 -8.12 38.81
C HIS A 662 24.93 -7.20 38.14
N GLU A 663 24.55 -6.53 37.05
CA GLU A 663 25.38 -5.55 36.33
C GLU A 663 25.20 -4.13 36.87
N ALA A 664 24.30 -3.94 37.84
CA ALA A 664 24.02 -2.63 38.43
C ALA A 664 25.28 -2.04 39.08
N ARG A 665 25.55 -0.78 38.78
CA ARG A 665 26.68 -0.03 39.34
C ARG A 665 26.22 1.15 40.17
N GLU A 666 26.77 1.30 41.36
CA GLU A 666 26.54 2.46 42.20
C GLU A 666 27.18 3.72 41.58
N GLN A 667 26.55 4.87 41.80
CA GLN A 667 27.10 6.14 41.35
C GLN A 667 28.28 6.53 42.27
N THR A 668 29.41 6.94 41.69
CA THR A 668 30.61 7.35 42.44
C THR A 668 31.11 8.73 41.97
N GLY A 669 31.72 9.50 42.86
CA GLY A 669 32.22 10.86 42.59
C GLY A 669 31.24 11.99 42.94
N ASP A 670 31.63 13.22 42.63
CA ASP A 670 30.85 14.42 42.95
C ASP A 670 29.59 14.54 42.07
N SER A 671 28.47 14.88 42.70
CA SER A 671 27.18 15.09 42.03
C SER A 671 26.96 16.55 41.66
N SER A 672 26.27 16.80 40.55
CA SER A 672 25.78 18.12 40.15
C SER A 672 24.32 18.05 39.72
N SER A 673 23.60 19.17 39.80
CA SER A 673 22.17 19.22 39.46
C SER A 673 21.86 20.38 38.53
N TYR A 674 21.04 20.12 37.53
CA TYR A 674 20.50 21.15 36.65
C TYR A 674 19.19 21.73 37.18
N PRO A 675 19.03 23.07 37.14
CA PRO A 675 17.79 23.70 37.53
C PRO A 675 16.72 23.48 36.44
N ARG A 676 15.45 23.60 36.84
CA ARG A 676 14.33 23.60 35.89
C ARG A 676 14.40 24.87 35.03
N ARG A 677 14.40 24.70 33.71
CA ARG A 677 14.31 25.82 32.77
C ARG A 677 12.99 26.58 32.94
N ARG A 678 13.06 27.91 32.82
CA ARG A 678 11.96 28.87 32.86
C ARG A 678 11.83 29.56 31.51
N ASN A 679 10.71 30.24 31.27
CA ASN A 679 10.51 31.00 30.04
C ASN A 679 11.65 31.99 29.80
N THR A 680 12.12 32.67 30.85
CA THR A 680 13.26 33.61 30.80
C THR A 680 14.55 32.98 30.25
N ASP A 681 14.75 31.67 30.40
CA ASP A 681 15.91 30.97 29.86
C ASP A 681 15.81 30.75 28.34
N SER A 682 14.73 31.23 27.71
CA SER A 682 14.52 31.25 26.26
C SER A 682 14.75 32.65 25.65
N GLU A 683 15.25 33.61 26.43
CA GLU A 683 15.67 34.92 25.92
C GLU A 683 16.96 34.78 25.08
N LEU A 684 16.92 35.28 23.85
CA LEU A 684 18.07 35.41 22.95
C LEU A 684 18.75 36.76 23.17
N ASP A 685 20.07 36.76 23.06
CA ASP A 685 20.87 37.98 23.14
C ASP A 685 20.89 38.69 21.78
N SER A 686 20.21 39.82 21.68
CA SER A 686 20.14 40.61 20.44
C SER A 686 21.49 41.13 19.94
N THR A 687 22.54 41.06 20.76
CA THR A 687 23.89 41.47 20.38
C THR A 687 24.73 40.34 19.75
N LYS A 688 24.28 39.08 19.87
CA LYS A 688 24.95 37.91 19.32
C LYS A 688 24.38 37.51 17.97
N THR A 689 25.22 36.97 17.10
CA THR A 689 24.81 36.37 15.83
C THR A 689 24.00 35.10 16.06
N LEU A 690 23.19 34.68 15.07
CA LEU A 690 22.46 33.41 15.17
C LEU A 690 23.38 32.20 15.33
N ALA A 691 24.59 32.24 14.76
CA ALA A 691 25.56 31.16 14.88
C ALA A 691 26.07 30.99 16.32
N GLU A 692 26.40 32.09 17.00
CA GLU A 692 26.93 32.06 18.37
C GLU A 692 25.95 31.54 19.42
N GLN A 693 24.65 31.65 19.14
CA GLN A 693 23.57 31.19 20.01
C GLN A 693 22.73 30.10 19.34
N PHE A 694 23.31 29.39 18.37
CA PHE A 694 22.60 28.34 17.64
C PHE A 694 22.18 27.19 18.57
N ASN A 695 22.99 26.83 19.57
CA ASN A 695 22.60 25.85 20.59
C ASN A 695 21.35 26.25 21.39
N HIS A 696 21.13 27.54 21.56
CA HIS A 696 19.90 28.04 22.17
C HIS A 696 18.71 27.80 21.24
N LEU A 697 18.87 28.08 19.94
CA LEU A 697 17.85 27.81 18.92
C LEU A 697 17.53 26.32 18.79
N ARG A 698 18.51 25.42 19.01
CA ARG A 698 18.33 23.96 18.96
C ARG A 698 17.38 23.43 20.03
N ILE A 699 17.17 24.15 21.14
CA ILE A 699 16.30 23.73 22.24
C ILE A 699 14.99 24.51 22.32
N VAL A 700 14.68 25.32 21.30
CA VAL A 700 13.46 26.12 21.23
C VAL A 700 12.27 25.21 20.93
N ASP A 701 11.28 25.23 21.82
CA ASP A 701 9.97 24.64 21.58
C ASP A 701 9.04 25.75 21.06
N ASN A 702 8.79 25.79 19.75
CA ASN A 702 8.01 26.87 19.12
C ASN A 702 6.59 27.07 19.69
N LYS A 703 6.08 26.09 20.44
CA LYS A 703 4.74 26.10 21.01
C LYS A 703 4.76 26.49 22.48
N ASP A 704 5.50 25.73 23.30
CA ASP A 704 5.40 25.85 24.75
C ASP A 704 6.47 26.77 25.34
N TYR A 705 7.65 26.84 24.71
CA TYR A 705 8.81 27.63 25.16
C TYR A 705 9.53 28.28 23.97
N PRO A 706 8.89 29.22 23.26
CA PRO A 706 9.49 29.83 22.09
C PRO A 706 10.65 30.74 22.50
N ALA A 707 11.65 30.88 21.62
CA ALA A 707 12.68 31.88 21.80
C ALA A 707 12.09 33.28 21.67
N PHE A 708 12.61 34.23 22.43
CA PHE A 708 12.23 35.63 22.32
C PHE A 708 13.44 36.55 22.51
N PHE A 709 13.34 37.78 22.07
CA PHE A 709 14.35 38.82 22.32
C PHE A 709 13.67 40.18 22.53
N LYS A 710 14.39 41.10 23.18
CA LYS A 710 13.90 42.46 23.40
C LYS A 710 14.60 43.44 22.46
N HIS A 711 13.83 44.29 21.79
CA HIS A 711 14.35 45.38 20.97
C HIS A 711 13.54 46.66 21.24
N LYS A 712 14.22 47.75 21.60
CA LYS A 712 13.61 49.05 21.93
C LYS A 712 12.47 48.95 22.96
N GLY A 713 12.65 48.11 23.98
CA GLY A 713 11.66 47.91 25.05
C GLY A 713 10.45 47.05 24.67
N GLN A 714 10.42 46.48 23.46
CA GLN A 714 9.40 45.54 23.01
C GLN A 714 9.96 44.12 22.92
N GLU A 715 9.12 43.12 23.21
CA GLU A 715 9.46 41.70 23.13
C GLU A 715 8.99 41.10 21.80
N PHE A 716 9.85 40.31 21.17
CA PHE A 716 9.58 39.65 19.89
C PHE A 716 9.84 38.16 20.01
N ILE A 717 8.94 37.34 19.45
CA ILE A 717 9.07 35.89 19.42
C ILE A 717 9.76 35.45 18.13
N LEU A 718 10.76 34.58 18.24
CA LEU A 718 11.43 33.94 17.13
C LEU A 718 11.06 32.46 17.08
N LYS A 719 10.47 32.04 15.96
CA LYS A 719 10.20 30.61 15.68
C LYS A 719 11.25 30.08 14.72
N ILE A 720 11.76 28.88 15.01
CA ILE A 720 12.76 28.20 14.18
C ILE A 720 12.19 26.89 13.64
N SER A 721 12.33 26.67 12.33
CA SER A 721 11.93 25.44 11.68
C SER A 721 12.96 25.08 10.62
N ARG A 722 13.28 23.80 10.49
CA ARG A 722 14.12 23.31 9.40
C ARG A 722 13.33 23.45 8.09
N ARG A 723 13.99 23.95 7.04
CA ARG A 723 13.41 23.92 5.69
C ARG A 723 13.29 22.45 5.27
N PRO A 724 12.13 21.97 4.79
CA PRO A 724 12.02 20.61 4.28
C PRO A 724 13.09 20.39 3.21
N SER A 725 13.91 19.36 3.38
CA SER A 725 14.82 18.91 2.34
C SER A 725 13.97 18.45 1.16
N SER A 726 13.91 19.25 0.10
CA SER A 726 13.64 18.69 -1.23
C SER A 726 14.67 17.59 -1.44
N GLY A 727 14.25 16.33 -1.54
CA GLY A 727 15.14 15.17 -1.72
C GLY A 727 16.30 15.53 -2.64
N GLY A 728 17.52 15.34 -2.13
CA GLY A 728 18.71 16.07 -2.54
C GLY A 728 18.92 16.18 -4.04
N ARG A 729 18.72 17.40 -4.56
CA ARG A 729 19.63 17.98 -5.55
C ARG A 729 20.91 18.32 -4.81
N ASN A 730 21.98 17.56 -5.01
CA ASN A 730 23.32 18.10 -4.79
C ASN A 730 23.90 18.37 -6.17
N SER A 731 24.11 19.68 -6.39
CA SER A 731 24.98 20.39 -7.33
C SER A 731 25.86 19.56 -8.25
#